data_AF-A0A6B1EHI4-F1
#
_entry.id   AF-A0A6B1EHI4-F1
#
_cell.length_a   1.000
_cell.length_b   1.000
_cell.length_c   1.000
_cell.angle_alpha   90.00
_cell.angle_beta   90.00
_cell.angle_gamma   90.00
#
_symmetry.space_group_name_H-M   'P 1'
#
loop_
_entity.id
_entity.type
_entity.pdbx_description
1 polymer ?
#
loop_
_entity_poly.entity_id
_entity_poly.type
_entity_poly.pdbx_seq_one_letter_code
_entity_poly.pdbx_strand_id
1 'polypeptide(L)'
;MTPSTRRRATEWLAADPDPETGAELRALLAGDPVDLERRFEGRLAFGTAGMRGRMGSGPLRMNRVLVRMVAAALAERVLQEREERPHVMVGYDARHKSGLFADDTARVLAARRVPVTVLPGPVPTPVLAFAVKHLDASAGVMVTASHNPRTDNGYKVYWRGGRQLAAPTDAEISRIIDRTAPPVPGDLASGDDPLVAAAGDDLIEAYLEAVAGLLAPQGSRSVRIAYTPLHGVGAATFLRALSHAGFDPPAVVAGQAEPDPDFPTAPFPNPEETGVLDPLMALAADTGADVALAHDPDADRLAVAVPAGGRWRMLTGDETGCLLAEYLLGRDEGRRDGRHRLLVNTVVSSRLLRRIAAHHDAEWAETLTGFKWIMQAHSQRASSHDLVLGYEEALGYAVGEAVSDKDGIGTALVMAELVAELKARGQALSDLLDDLHRRHGVHASGQRSIRFESTPGGEQPMKRAMAALREAPPAGLAGAAVTAVHDLAAGSGDLPPADAVVLEVSGREARVIVRPSGTEPKMKVYAEAVVAPPTGGGDVPWLGPARVEARTRMAAVLDAAVGHVADPERHESVRAASADSRTGDLPARTQTADRAKPSRADDLRLIVRCIDLTTLEGDDTPGRIRALCSQALRPDPADPTVGPVAAVCVYPSLAGLAAELLAGTPVAVASVAGAFPSGLSPLEVKVAEVSAAVADGATEIDTVLNRAAFLSGRHDLAAAELRALRKAAGSAHFKVILEVCELGSAAAVVEATRLAIDAGADMVKTSTGKGAAGASPAAVAAMAEAVAEHCAAGGRPVGIKVAGGVRTAADALEYLEIVRDVLGDGWLVPERLRFGASSLLGNVVAELVAC
;
A
#
# COMPACT_ATOMS: atom_id res chain seq x y z
N MET A 1 -17.41 -29.32 22.73
CA MET A 1 -18.49 -29.53 21.74
C MET A 1 -19.86 -29.31 22.38
N THR A 2 -20.42 -28.13 22.21
CA THR A 2 -21.82 -27.89 22.56
C THR A 2 -22.74 -28.67 21.60
N PRO A 3 -23.78 -29.38 22.08
CA PRO A 3 -24.74 -30.08 21.21
C PRO A 3 -25.40 -29.18 20.15
N SER A 4 -25.45 -27.86 20.38
CA SER A 4 -26.00 -26.88 19.44
C SER A 4 -25.13 -26.66 18.20
N THR A 5 -23.80 -26.68 18.33
CA THR A 5 -22.88 -26.40 17.22
C THR A 5 -22.86 -27.54 16.20
N ARG A 6 -22.77 -28.79 16.66
CA ARG A 6 -22.83 -29.95 15.76
C ARG A 6 -24.16 -30.03 15.01
N ARG A 7 -25.27 -29.70 15.68
CA ARG A 7 -26.60 -29.64 15.03
C ARG A 7 -26.63 -28.60 13.91
N ARG A 8 -26.23 -27.35 14.19
CA ARG A 8 -26.13 -26.27 13.18
C ARG A 8 -25.24 -26.66 12.00
N ALA A 9 -24.10 -27.30 12.27
CA ALA A 9 -23.21 -27.78 11.22
C ALA A 9 -23.81 -28.90 10.36
N THR A 10 -24.62 -29.77 10.97
CA THR A 10 -25.33 -30.84 10.24
C THR A 10 -26.45 -30.28 9.38
N GLU A 11 -27.22 -29.31 9.89
CA GLU A 11 -28.23 -28.55 9.13
C GLU A 11 -27.57 -27.79 7.96
N TRP A 12 -26.43 -27.14 8.21
CA TRP A 12 -25.65 -26.46 7.16
C TRP A 12 -25.20 -27.44 6.08
N LEU A 13 -24.65 -28.60 6.45
CA LEU A 13 -24.20 -29.62 5.51
C LEU A 13 -25.35 -30.15 4.65
N ALA A 14 -26.55 -30.30 5.21
CA ALA A 14 -27.72 -30.74 4.47
C ALA A 14 -28.20 -29.70 3.43
N ALA A 15 -27.98 -28.42 3.70
CA ALA A 15 -28.30 -27.33 2.78
C ALA A 15 -27.19 -27.03 1.76
N ASP A 16 -25.96 -27.50 2.00
CA ASP A 16 -24.79 -27.16 1.17
C ASP A 16 -24.81 -27.90 -0.18
N PRO A 17 -25.03 -27.20 -1.30
CA PRO A 17 -25.07 -27.80 -2.62
C PRO A 17 -23.66 -28.01 -3.22
N ASP A 18 -22.61 -27.49 -2.59
CA ASP A 18 -21.25 -27.50 -3.12
C ASP A 18 -20.48 -28.72 -2.58
N PRO A 19 -19.98 -29.62 -3.46
CA PRO A 19 -19.29 -30.82 -3.03
C PRO A 19 -17.98 -30.51 -2.29
N GLU A 20 -17.30 -29.41 -2.59
CA GLU A 20 -16.03 -29.03 -1.97
C GLU A 20 -16.23 -28.59 -0.53
N THR A 21 -17.11 -27.61 -0.30
CA THR A 21 -17.40 -27.12 1.06
C THR A 21 -18.16 -28.16 1.88
N GLY A 22 -18.99 -28.99 1.24
CA GLY A 22 -19.61 -30.14 1.88
C GLY A 22 -18.58 -31.19 2.33
N ALA A 23 -17.55 -31.48 1.53
CA ALA A 23 -16.47 -32.38 1.92
C ALA A 23 -15.63 -31.80 3.07
N GLU A 24 -15.28 -30.51 2.99
CA GLU A 24 -14.58 -29.79 4.06
C GLU A 24 -15.37 -29.84 5.37
N LEU A 25 -16.68 -29.59 5.34
CA LEU A 25 -17.53 -29.62 6.53
C LEU A 25 -17.70 -31.04 7.10
N ARG A 26 -17.78 -32.07 6.27
CA ARG A 26 -17.78 -33.48 6.74
C ARG A 26 -16.48 -33.82 7.47
N ALA A 27 -15.34 -33.35 6.96
CA ALA A 27 -14.06 -33.52 7.62
C ALA A 27 -14.02 -32.79 8.98
N LEU A 28 -14.53 -31.55 9.06
CA LEU A 28 -14.63 -30.80 10.31
C LEU A 28 -15.56 -31.49 11.34
N LEU A 29 -16.67 -32.07 10.88
CA LEU A 29 -17.60 -32.82 11.75
C LEU A 29 -16.98 -34.10 12.33
N ALA A 30 -16.05 -34.72 11.60
CA ALA A 30 -15.31 -35.91 12.02
C ALA A 30 -14.02 -35.61 12.81
N GLY A 31 -13.53 -34.37 12.75
CA GLY A 31 -12.25 -33.92 13.31
C GLY A 31 -12.36 -33.24 14.69
N ASP A 32 -11.45 -32.28 14.93
CA ASP A 32 -11.34 -31.55 16.20
C ASP A 32 -12.58 -30.65 16.44
N PRO A 33 -13.30 -30.82 17.57
CA PRO A 33 -14.42 -29.96 17.95
C PRO A 33 -14.09 -28.46 18.02
N VAL A 34 -12.85 -28.07 18.33
CA VAL A 34 -12.44 -26.66 18.44
C VAL A 34 -12.51 -25.96 17.09
N ASP A 35 -12.09 -26.64 16.02
CA ASP A 35 -12.12 -26.07 14.67
C ASP A 35 -13.55 -25.88 14.16
N LEU A 36 -14.44 -26.84 14.47
CA LEU A 36 -15.85 -26.72 14.15
C LEU A 36 -16.52 -25.57 14.91
N GLU A 37 -16.26 -25.46 16.22
CA GLU A 37 -16.76 -24.35 17.04
C GLU A 37 -16.28 -23.00 16.48
N ARG A 38 -15.01 -22.87 16.14
CA ARG A 38 -14.44 -21.66 15.51
C ARG A 38 -15.09 -21.29 14.18
N ARG A 39 -15.58 -22.25 13.39
CA ARG A 39 -16.27 -21.96 12.11
C ARG A 39 -17.73 -21.54 12.28
N PHE A 40 -18.34 -21.87 13.42
CA PHE A 40 -19.77 -21.69 13.68
C PHE A 40 -20.08 -20.71 14.83
N GLU A 41 -19.07 -20.10 15.44
CA GLU A 41 -19.22 -19.11 16.53
C GLU A 41 -19.89 -17.79 16.09
N GLY A 42 -20.03 -17.56 14.79
CA GLY A 42 -20.74 -16.40 14.23
C GLY A 42 -21.02 -16.58 12.75
N ARG A 43 -21.08 -15.46 12.02
CA ARG A 43 -21.12 -15.43 10.55
C ARG A 43 -20.38 -14.22 10.02
N LEU A 44 -20.04 -14.22 8.73
CA LEU A 44 -19.58 -12.99 8.06
C LEU A 44 -20.66 -11.89 8.20
N ALA A 45 -20.21 -10.67 8.45
CA ALA A 45 -21.05 -9.49 8.62
C ALA A 45 -20.79 -8.46 7.52
N PHE A 46 -21.76 -7.58 7.27
CA PHE A 46 -21.59 -6.47 6.33
C PHE A 46 -20.50 -5.53 6.84
N GLY A 47 -19.45 -5.34 6.04
CA GLY A 47 -18.41 -4.34 6.26
C GLY A 47 -18.74 -3.01 5.59
N THR A 48 -17.72 -2.20 5.33
CA THR A 48 -17.87 -0.89 4.65
C THR A 48 -18.35 -1.02 3.21
N ALA A 49 -18.03 -2.13 2.54
CA ALA A 49 -18.34 -2.38 1.13
C ALA A 49 -18.80 -3.83 0.91
N GLY A 50 -19.83 -4.25 1.66
CA GLY A 50 -20.42 -5.58 1.59
C GLY A 50 -19.80 -6.62 2.53
N MET A 51 -20.23 -7.88 2.40
CA MET A 51 -19.59 -9.03 3.05
C MET A 51 -18.43 -9.53 2.21
N ARG A 52 -17.28 -9.80 2.82
CA ARG A 52 -16.11 -10.36 2.13
C ARG A 52 -15.43 -11.39 3.02
N GLY A 53 -14.86 -12.40 2.40
CA GLY A 53 -14.02 -13.34 3.11
C GLY A 53 -13.56 -14.49 2.24
N ARG A 54 -12.62 -15.27 2.78
CA ARG A 54 -12.16 -16.50 2.16
C ARG A 54 -13.33 -17.42 1.86
N MET A 55 -13.33 -18.03 0.68
CA MET A 55 -14.25 -19.11 0.34
C MET A 55 -13.96 -20.36 1.20
N GLY A 56 -15.01 -21.10 1.56
CA GLY A 56 -14.89 -22.33 2.35
C GLY A 56 -16.15 -22.67 3.14
N SER A 57 -16.09 -23.73 3.93
CA SER A 57 -17.22 -24.23 4.71
C SER A 57 -17.59 -23.37 5.93
N GLY A 58 -18.88 -23.37 6.25
CA GLY A 58 -19.45 -22.73 7.44
C GLY A 58 -19.78 -21.24 7.29
N PRO A 59 -20.45 -20.65 8.29
CA PRO A 59 -21.01 -19.30 8.22
C PRO A 59 -20.00 -18.15 8.25
N LEU A 60 -18.75 -18.41 8.68
CA LEU A 60 -17.65 -17.42 8.67
C LEU A 60 -16.82 -17.43 7.37
N ARG A 61 -17.33 -18.07 6.32
CA ARG A 61 -16.70 -18.18 5.00
C ARG A 61 -17.71 -17.84 3.92
N MET A 62 -17.21 -17.39 2.77
CA MET A 62 -18.04 -17.22 1.59
C MET A 62 -18.35 -18.58 0.97
N ASN A 63 -19.63 -18.88 0.81
CA ASN A 63 -20.12 -20.11 0.18
C ASN A 63 -21.58 -19.94 -0.25
N ARG A 64 -22.09 -20.93 -0.98
CA ARG A 64 -23.44 -20.96 -1.54
C ARG A 64 -24.52 -20.86 -0.47
N VAL A 65 -24.35 -21.52 0.68
CA VAL A 65 -25.34 -21.52 1.77
C VAL A 65 -25.50 -20.11 2.35
N LEU A 66 -24.39 -19.45 2.70
CA LEU A 66 -24.42 -18.08 3.20
C LEU A 66 -25.04 -17.12 2.20
N VAL A 67 -24.65 -17.22 0.92
CA VAL A 67 -25.22 -16.39 -0.17
C VAL A 67 -26.74 -16.56 -0.27
N ARG A 68 -27.24 -17.79 -0.22
CA ARG A 68 -28.68 -18.08 -0.24
C ARG A 68 -29.41 -17.50 0.97
N MET A 69 -28.83 -17.60 2.16
CA MET A 69 -29.40 -17.00 3.37
C MET A 69 -29.49 -15.47 3.27
N VAL A 70 -28.44 -14.84 2.73
CA VAL A 70 -28.39 -13.39 2.54
C VAL A 70 -29.41 -12.94 1.49
N ALA A 71 -29.51 -13.64 0.36
CA ALA A 71 -30.51 -13.34 -0.67
C ALA A 71 -31.95 -13.53 -0.15
N ALA A 72 -32.17 -14.54 0.70
CA ALA A 72 -33.46 -14.76 1.36
C ALA A 72 -33.85 -13.59 2.27
N ALA A 73 -32.91 -13.13 3.09
CA ALA A 73 -33.09 -11.98 3.97
C ALA A 73 -33.30 -10.68 3.19
N LEU A 74 -32.58 -10.51 2.07
CA LEU A 74 -32.73 -9.37 1.18
C LEU A 74 -34.14 -9.32 0.58
N ALA A 75 -34.65 -10.45 0.05
CA ALA A 75 -36.02 -10.51 -0.46
C ALA A 75 -37.06 -10.16 0.62
N GLU A 76 -36.91 -10.69 1.83
CA GLU A 76 -37.81 -10.35 2.93
C GLU A 76 -37.78 -8.83 3.20
N ARG A 77 -36.59 -8.22 3.24
CA ARG A 77 -36.48 -6.78 3.49
C ARG A 77 -37.03 -5.94 2.35
N VAL A 78 -36.79 -6.29 1.09
CA VAL A 78 -37.35 -5.60 -0.08
C VAL A 78 -38.88 -5.65 -0.05
N LEU A 79 -39.48 -6.80 0.25
CA LEU A 79 -40.94 -6.93 0.33
C LEU A 79 -41.56 -6.13 1.48
N GLN A 80 -40.80 -5.86 2.55
CA GLN A 80 -41.26 -5.01 3.65
C GLN A 80 -41.40 -3.52 3.26
N GLU A 81 -40.73 -3.06 2.20
CA GLU A 81 -40.92 -1.70 1.65
C GLU A 81 -42.30 -1.53 1.03
N ARG A 82 -42.99 -2.64 0.68
CA ARG A 82 -44.32 -2.63 0.04
C ARG A 82 -44.36 -1.81 -1.25
N GLU A 83 -43.26 -1.80 -1.99
CA GLU A 83 -43.20 -1.21 -3.32
C GLU A 83 -44.20 -1.90 -4.26
N GLU A 84 -44.80 -1.14 -5.19
CA GLU A 84 -45.74 -1.69 -6.16
C GLU A 84 -45.05 -2.68 -7.12
N ARG A 85 -43.76 -2.43 -7.42
CA ARG A 85 -42.95 -3.20 -8.38
C ARG A 85 -41.55 -3.45 -7.80
N PRO A 86 -41.42 -4.36 -6.81
CA PRO A 86 -40.11 -4.69 -6.28
C PRO A 86 -39.25 -5.33 -7.38
N HIS A 87 -37.99 -4.94 -7.45
CA HIS A 87 -37.06 -5.44 -8.47
C HIS A 87 -35.62 -5.40 -7.96
N VAL A 88 -34.84 -6.43 -8.27
CA VAL A 88 -33.45 -6.54 -7.83
C VAL A 88 -32.51 -6.79 -9.01
N MET A 89 -31.44 -6.01 -9.09
CA MET A 89 -30.36 -6.23 -10.04
C MET A 89 -29.32 -7.19 -9.47
N VAL A 90 -28.76 -8.10 -10.28
CA VAL A 90 -27.68 -9.00 -9.87
C VAL A 90 -26.54 -8.96 -10.88
N GLY A 91 -25.31 -8.75 -10.41
CA GLY A 91 -24.09 -8.76 -11.20
C GLY A 91 -22.96 -9.50 -10.48
N TYR A 92 -21.89 -9.79 -11.19
CA TYR A 92 -20.75 -10.53 -10.65
C TYR A 92 -19.45 -10.24 -11.40
N ASP A 93 -18.31 -10.48 -10.75
CA ASP A 93 -16.98 -10.43 -11.37
C ASP A 93 -16.52 -11.82 -11.87
N ALA A 94 -15.33 -11.89 -12.46
CA ALA A 94 -14.82 -13.11 -13.05
C ALA A 94 -14.28 -14.15 -12.04
N ARG A 95 -14.32 -13.90 -10.72
CA ARG A 95 -13.73 -14.81 -9.72
C ARG A 95 -14.40 -16.16 -9.69
N HIS A 96 -13.67 -17.15 -9.18
CA HIS A 96 -14.19 -18.49 -8.92
C HIS A 96 -15.51 -18.41 -8.11
N LYS A 97 -16.51 -19.16 -8.57
CA LYS A 97 -17.86 -19.26 -8.00
C LYS A 97 -18.71 -17.98 -8.03
N SER A 98 -18.23 -16.85 -8.54
CA SER A 98 -19.01 -15.60 -8.58
C SER A 98 -20.32 -15.74 -9.37
N GLY A 99 -20.27 -16.37 -10.55
CA GLY A 99 -21.48 -16.67 -11.33
C GLY A 99 -22.45 -17.64 -10.65
N LEU A 100 -21.95 -18.62 -9.88
CA LEU A 100 -22.80 -19.55 -9.13
C LEU A 100 -23.50 -18.86 -7.95
N PHE A 101 -22.82 -17.92 -7.29
CA PHE A 101 -23.42 -17.11 -6.23
C PHE A 101 -24.47 -16.16 -6.79
N ALA A 102 -24.24 -15.57 -7.97
CA ALA A 102 -25.22 -14.75 -8.67
C ALA A 102 -26.48 -15.57 -9.05
N ASP A 103 -26.32 -16.78 -9.60
CA ASP A 103 -27.42 -17.70 -9.91
C ASP A 103 -28.23 -18.07 -8.66
N ASP A 104 -27.54 -18.48 -7.58
CA ASP A 104 -28.20 -18.80 -6.32
C ASP A 104 -28.98 -17.61 -5.77
N THR A 105 -28.41 -16.39 -5.83
CA THR A 105 -29.10 -15.17 -5.42
C THR A 105 -30.37 -14.94 -6.23
N ALA A 106 -30.27 -14.97 -7.57
CA ALA A 106 -31.42 -14.72 -8.44
C ALA A 106 -32.56 -15.71 -8.18
N ARG A 107 -32.23 -17.01 -8.05
CA ARG A 107 -33.21 -18.07 -7.84
C ARG A 107 -33.86 -18.05 -6.45
N VAL A 108 -33.12 -17.63 -5.43
CA VAL A 108 -33.65 -17.44 -4.07
C VAL A 108 -34.61 -16.25 -3.99
N LEU A 109 -34.29 -15.15 -4.68
CA LEU A 109 -35.14 -13.96 -4.78
C LEU A 109 -36.42 -14.27 -5.57
N ALA A 110 -36.30 -14.93 -6.73
CA ALA A 110 -37.44 -15.35 -7.56
C ALA A 110 -38.39 -16.29 -6.80
N ALA A 111 -37.85 -17.27 -6.05
CA ALA A 111 -38.66 -18.16 -5.20
C ALA A 111 -39.52 -17.39 -4.16
N ARG A 112 -39.05 -16.20 -3.75
CA ARG A 112 -39.74 -15.28 -2.84
C ARG A 112 -40.60 -14.25 -3.56
N ARG A 113 -40.86 -14.45 -4.86
CA ARG A 113 -41.69 -13.58 -5.71
C ARG A 113 -41.12 -12.17 -5.88
N VAL A 114 -39.79 -12.03 -5.81
CA VAL A 114 -39.09 -10.78 -6.15
C VAL A 114 -38.52 -10.92 -7.56
N PRO A 115 -39.00 -10.15 -8.55
CA PRO A 115 -38.41 -10.07 -9.88
C PRO A 115 -36.92 -9.70 -9.84
N VAL A 116 -36.12 -10.36 -10.68
CA VAL A 116 -34.66 -10.19 -10.75
C VAL A 116 -34.23 -9.96 -12.18
N THR A 117 -33.29 -9.03 -12.36
CA THR A 117 -32.54 -8.89 -13.61
C THR A 117 -31.07 -9.13 -13.38
N VAL A 118 -30.49 -10.10 -14.08
CA VAL A 118 -29.08 -10.48 -14.00
C VAL A 118 -28.31 -9.82 -15.15
N LEU A 119 -27.18 -9.18 -14.87
CA LEU A 119 -26.31 -8.59 -15.90
C LEU A 119 -25.78 -9.69 -16.86
N PRO A 120 -25.52 -9.36 -18.14
CA PRO A 120 -25.31 -10.36 -19.21
C PRO A 120 -24.00 -11.17 -19.11
N GLY A 121 -23.22 -10.97 -18.05
CA GLY A 121 -21.97 -11.68 -17.79
C GLY A 121 -21.16 -11.03 -16.67
N PRO A 122 -19.87 -11.37 -16.54
CA PRO A 122 -18.94 -10.65 -15.69
C PRO A 122 -18.75 -9.22 -16.19
N VAL A 123 -19.21 -8.22 -15.44
CA VAL A 123 -19.15 -6.79 -15.81
C VAL A 123 -18.72 -5.96 -14.61
N PRO A 124 -18.23 -4.71 -14.81
CA PRO A 124 -17.79 -3.86 -13.70
C PRO A 124 -18.87 -3.55 -12.66
N THR A 125 -18.45 -3.42 -11.40
CA THR A 125 -19.29 -2.93 -10.30
C THR A 125 -20.03 -1.63 -10.62
N PRO A 126 -19.42 -0.59 -11.23
CA PRO A 126 -20.15 0.65 -11.55
C PRO A 126 -21.33 0.45 -12.50
N VAL A 127 -21.32 -0.57 -13.37
CA VAL A 127 -22.46 -0.89 -14.25
C VAL A 127 -23.66 -1.34 -13.42
N LEU A 128 -23.45 -2.17 -12.39
CA LEU A 128 -24.54 -2.57 -11.48
C LEU A 128 -25.06 -1.36 -10.69
N ALA A 129 -24.17 -0.56 -10.12
CA ALA A 129 -24.56 0.61 -9.33
C ALA A 129 -25.36 1.62 -10.18
N PHE A 130 -24.92 1.86 -11.41
CA PHE A 130 -25.66 2.61 -12.42
C PHE A 130 -27.05 1.99 -12.67
N ALA A 131 -27.11 0.70 -12.97
CA ALA A 131 -28.36 0.03 -13.33
C ALA A 131 -29.43 0.11 -12.23
N VAL A 132 -29.04 -0.07 -10.97
CA VAL A 132 -29.96 0.05 -9.82
C VAL A 132 -30.55 1.47 -9.76
N LYS A 133 -29.73 2.50 -10.01
CA LYS A 133 -30.18 3.89 -10.03
C LYS A 133 -31.03 4.19 -11.27
N HIS A 134 -30.55 3.81 -12.45
CA HIS A 134 -31.14 4.13 -13.75
C HIS A 134 -32.53 3.49 -13.92
N LEU A 135 -32.68 2.25 -13.47
CA LEU A 135 -33.95 1.51 -13.52
C LEU A 135 -34.80 1.67 -12.26
N ASP A 136 -34.33 2.48 -11.30
CA ASP A 136 -35.02 2.72 -10.02
C ASP A 136 -35.36 1.41 -9.27
N ALA A 137 -34.45 0.43 -9.35
CA ALA A 137 -34.60 -0.87 -8.73
C ALA A 137 -34.56 -0.76 -7.20
N SER A 138 -35.28 -1.65 -6.51
CA SER A 138 -35.36 -1.67 -5.04
C SER A 138 -33.99 -1.94 -4.40
N ALA A 139 -33.21 -2.83 -5.02
CA ALA A 139 -31.88 -3.20 -4.55
C ALA A 139 -31.00 -3.75 -5.69
N GLY A 140 -29.72 -3.94 -5.40
CA GLY A 140 -28.79 -4.65 -6.26
C GLY A 140 -27.81 -5.52 -5.49
N VAL A 141 -27.27 -6.55 -6.13
CA VAL A 141 -26.24 -7.43 -5.58
C VAL A 141 -25.08 -7.52 -6.56
N MET A 142 -23.88 -7.16 -6.11
CA MET A 142 -22.63 -7.42 -6.83
C MET A 142 -21.86 -8.52 -6.13
N VAL A 143 -21.64 -9.64 -6.81
CA VAL A 143 -20.76 -10.70 -6.31
C VAL A 143 -19.33 -10.40 -6.74
N THR A 144 -18.54 -9.89 -5.80
CA THR A 144 -17.13 -9.55 -6.02
C THR A 144 -16.42 -9.33 -4.69
N ALA A 145 -15.12 -9.64 -4.65
CA ALA A 145 -14.23 -9.24 -3.56
C ALA A 145 -13.32 -8.05 -3.93
N SER A 146 -13.56 -7.34 -5.04
CA SER A 146 -12.75 -6.22 -5.55
C SER A 146 -11.26 -6.61 -5.65
N HIS A 147 -10.36 -5.99 -4.89
CA HIS A 147 -8.92 -6.22 -4.94
C HIS A 147 -8.40 -7.36 -4.01
N ASN A 148 -9.28 -8.10 -3.34
CA ASN A 148 -8.88 -9.20 -2.46
C ASN A 148 -8.21 -10.36 -3.24
N PRO A 149 -7.43 -11.25 -2.58
CA PRO A 149 -6.83 -12.42 -3.23
C PRO A 149 -7.85 -13.37 -3.89
N ARG A 150 -7.39 -14.22 -4.82
CA ARG A 150 -8.24 -15.21 -5.52
C ARG A 150 -9.04 -16.16 -4.61
N THR A 151 -8.55 -16.39 -3.39
CA THR A 151 -9.21 -17.28 -2.41
C THR A 151 -10.45 -16.67 -1.78
N ASP A 152 -10.66 -15.37 -1.98
CA ASP A 152 -11.75 -14.61 -1.39
C ASP A 152 -12.82 -14.32 -2.45
N ASN A 153 -14.06 -14.29 -1.98
CA ASN A 153 -15.18 -13.76 -2.73
C ASN A 153 -15.94 -12.75 -1.84
N GLY A 154 -16.97 -12.10 -2.36
CA GLY A 154 -17.71 -11.10 -1.62
C GLY A 154 -19.11 -10.86 -2.18
N TYR A 155 -19.89 -10.11 -1.42
CA TYR A 155 -21.30 -9.86 -1.65
C TYR A 155 -21.62 -8.41 -1.27
N LYS A 156 -21.58 -7.51 -2.26
CA LYS A 156 -21.95 -6.11 -2.09
C LYS A 156 -23.46 -5.97 -2.32
N VAL A 157 -24.14 -5.30 -1.39
CA VAL A 157 -25.57 -4.98 -1.54
C VAL A 157 -25.68 -3.49 -1.79
N TYR A 158 -26.47 -3.16 -2.81
CA TYR A 158 -26.89 -1.82 -3.16
C TYR A 158 -28.36 -1.68 -2.82
N TRP A 159 -28.75 -0.50 -2.36
CA TRP A 159 -30.15 -0.16 -2.11
C TRP A 159 -30.66 0.82 -3.17
N ARG A 160 -31.95 1.14 -3.10
CA ARG A 160 -32.62 2.10 -3.98
C ARG A 160 -31.80 3.39 -4.15
N GLY A 161 -31.65 3.79 -5.43
CA GLY A 161 -30.77 4.88 -5.85
C GLY A 161 -29.32 4.49 -6.12
N GLY A 162 -29.00 3.19 -6.16
CA GLY A 162 -27.69 2.67 -6.58
C GLY A 162 -26.57 2.87 -5.56
N ARG A 163 -26.91 3.08 -4.28
CA ARG A 163 -25.94 3.33 -3.20
C ARG A 163 -25.63 2.05 -2.44
N GLN A 164 -24.39 1.90 -2.00
CA GLN A 164 -24.02 0.80 -1.11
C GLN A 164 -24.88 0.81 0.17
N LEU A 165 -25.23 -0.38 0.65
CA LEU A 165 -26.03 -0.58 1.85
C LEU A 165 -25.42 0.10 3.08
N ALA A 166 -26.26 0.82 3.82
CA ALA A 166 -25.87 1.56 5.02
C ALA A 166 -26.90 1.35 6.15
N ALA A 167 -26.56 1.88 7.33
CA ALA A 167 -27.46 1.85 8.48
C ALA A 167 -28.71 2.72 8.24
N PRO A 168 -29.89 2.32 8.76
CA PRO A 168 -30.15 1.15 9.59
C PRO A 168 -30.42 -0.16 8.83
N THR A 169 -30.55 -0.12 7.49
CA THR A 169 -30.99 -1.25 6.66
C THR A 169 -30.02 -2.43 6.70
N ASP A 170 -28.71 -2.19 6.79
CA ASP A 170 -27.70 -3.25 6.97
C ASP A 170 -27.91 -4.09 8.24
N ALA A 171 -28.22 -3.43 9.36
CA ALA A 171 -28.50 -4.08 10.64
C ALA A 171 -29.85 -4.82 10.62
N GLU A 172 -30.85 -4.29 9.90
CA GLU A 172 -32.13 -4.97 9.70
C GLU A 172 -31.97 -6.26 8.91
N ILE A 173 -31.28 -6.22 7.76
CA ILE A 173 -30.98 -7.41 6.96
C ILE A 173 -30.14 -8.39 7.77
N SER A 174 -29.16 -7.93 8.53
CA SER A 174 -28.35 -8.77 9.43
C SER A 174 -29.20 -9.55 10.43
N ARG A 175 -30.17 -8.90 11.09
CA ARG A 175 -31.10 -9.57 12.02
C ARG A 175 -31.99 -10.60 11.32
N ILE A 176 -32.39 -10.32 10.07
CA ILE A 176 -33.16 -11.29 9.27
C ILE A 176 -32.29 -12.50 8.92
N ILE A 177 -31.02 -12.30 8.55
CA ILE A 177 -30.07 -13.40 8.28
C ILE A 177 -29.93 -14.29 9.52
N ASP A 178 -29.78 -13.71 10.71
CA ASP A 178 -29.56 -14.46 11.96
C ASP A 178 -30.71 -15.42 12.31
N ARG A 179 -31.93 -15.13 11.84
CA ARG A 179 -33.12 -15.99 12.01
C ARG A 179 -33.49 -16.81 10.78
N THR A 180 -32.77 -16.63 9.67
CA THR A 180 -33.06 -17.34 8.41
C THR A 180 -32.49 -18.75 8.48
N ALA A 181 -33.32 -19.77 8.24
CA ALA A 181 -32.83 -21.13 8.07
C ALA A 181 -32.08 -21.27 6.73
N PRO A 182 -31.00 -22.08 6.65
CA PRO A 182 -30.29 -22.35 5.40
C PRO A 182 -31.23 -22.87 4.29
N PRO A 183 -31.41 -22.14 3.17
CA PRO A 183 -32.27 -22.61 2.09
C PRO A 183 -31.70 -23.88 1.44
N VAL A 184 -32.52 -24.92 1.33
CA VAL A 184 -32.15 -26.17 0.64
C VAL A 184 -32.40 -26.05 -0.86
N PRO A 185 -31.84 -26.92 -1.72
CA PRO A 185 -32.05 -26.82 -3.17
C PRO A 185 -33.51 -26.77 -3.62
N GLY A 186 -34.45 -27.36 -2.87
CA GLY A 186 -35.89 -27.28 -3.15
C GLY A 186 -36.55 -25.92 -2.86
N ASP A 187 -35.87 -25.02 -2.15
CA ASP A 187 -36.37 -23.68 -1.81
C ASP A 187 -36.00 -22.62 -2.87
N LEU A 188 -35.31 -23.02 -3.94
CA LEU A 188 -34.88 -22.16 -5.03
C LEU A 188 -35.82 -22.31 -6.22
N ALA A 189 -36.07 -21.22 -6.95
CA ALA A 189 -36.76 -21.26 -8.22
C ALA A 189 -35.97 -22.07 -9.26
N SER A 190 -36.61 -22.46 -10.36
CA SER A 190 -35.89 -23.02 -11.51
C SER A 190 -35.02 -21.94 -12.17
N GLY A 191 -34.00 -22.35 -12.93
CA GLY A 191 -33.12 -21.39 -13.62
C GLY A 191 -33.82 -20.63 -14.76
N ASP A 192 -34.93 -21.16 -15.25
CA ASP A 192 -35.80 -20.59 -16.29
C ASP A 192 -37.07 -19.94 -15.72
N ASP A 193 -37.10 -19.66 -14.41
CA ASP A 193 -38.24 -19.01 -13.77
C ASP A 193 -38.51 -17.65 -14.43
N PRO A 194 -39.76 -17.32 -14.81
CA PRO A 194 -40.09 -16.08 -15.52
C PRO A 194 -39.80 -14.81 -14.71
N LEU A 195 -39.54 -14.90 -13.41
CA LEU A 195 -39.10 -13.78 -12.58
C LEU A 195 -37.59 -13.51 -12.68
N VAL A 196 -36.81 -14.37 -13.36
CA VAL A 196 -35.39 -14.16 -13.61
C VAL A 196 -35.19 -13.78 -15.07
N ALA A 197 -34.80 -12.53 -15.32
CA ALA A 197 -34.47 -12.03 -16.64
C ALA A 197 -32.98 -11.73 -16.77
N ALA A 198 -32.42 -11.87 -17.97
CA ALA A 198 -31.11 -11.31 -18.29
C ALA A 198 -31.28 -9.86 -18.77
N ALA A 199 -30.40 -8.95 -18.33
CA ALA A 199 -30.31 -7.61 -18.89
C ALA A 199 -29.82 -7.66 -20.34
N GLY A 200 -30.34 -6.78 -21.18
CA GLY A 200 -29.83 -6.58 -22.53
C GLY A 200 -28.57 -5.71 -22.55
N ASP A 201 -27.93 -5.65 -23.72
CA ASP A 201 -26.79 -4.77 -23.97
C ASP A 201 -27.16 -3.27 -23.92
N ASP A 202 -28.45 -2.94 -24.05
CA ASP A 202 -28.99 -1.59 -23.94
C ASP A 202 -28.68 -0.94 -22.58
N LEU A 203 -28.64 -1.72 -21.51
CA LEU A 203 -28.25 -1.24 -20.19
C LEU A 203 -26.76 -0.84 -20.15
N ILE A 204 -25.89 -1.59 -20.83
CA ILE A 204 -24.48 -1.25 -20.93
C ILE A 204 -24.33 0.00 -21.81
N GLU A 205 -25.02 0.08 -22.94
CA GLU A 205 -25.01 1.29 -23.79
C GLU A 205 -25.47 2.55 -23.03
N ALA A 206 -26.53 2.45 -22.22
CA ALA A 206 -26.99 3.56 -21.38
C ALA A 206 -25.93 3.98 -20.34
N TYR A 207 -25.19 3.02 -19.78
CA TYR A 207 -24.06 3.33 -18.90
C TYR A 207 -22.93 4.03 -19.66
N LEU A 208 -22.57 3.55 -20.85
CA LEU A 208 -21.53 4.14 -21.69
C LEU A 208 -21.86 5.58 -22.09
N GLU A 209 -23.12 5.85 -22.46
CA GLU A 209 -23.62 7.19 -22.76
C GLU A 209 -23.53 8.09 -21.52
N ALA A 210 -23.94 7.60 -20.35
CA ALA A 210 -23.89 8.35 -19.09
C ALA A 210 -22.46 8.74 -18.69
N VAL A 211 -21.47 7.84 -18.82
CA VAL A 211 -20.07 8.16 -18.49
C VAL A 211 -19.39 9.00 -19.57
N ALA A 212 -19.76 8.86 -20.84
CA ALA A 212 -19.29 9.75 -21.90
C ALA A 212 -19.83 11.18 -21.72
N GLY A 213 -21.04 11.33 -21.18
CA GLY A 213 -21.65 12.61 -20.81
C GLY A 213 -20.93 13.36 -19.68
N LEU A 214 -19.96 12.75 -18.99
CA LEU A 214 -19.11 13.42 -18.01
C LEU A 214 -18.04 14.33 -18.66
N LEU A 215 -17.77 14.15 -19.95
CA LEU A 215 -16.73 14.84 -20.69
C LEU A 215 -17.20 16.18 -21.26
N ALA A 216 -16.27 17.10 -21.52
CA ALA A 216 -16.59 18.32 -22.26
C ALA A 216 -16.93 17.98 -23.72
N PRO A 217 -18.03 18.50 -24.29
CA PRO A 217 -18.44 18.19 -25.66
C PRO A 217 -17.41 18.53 -26.75
N GLN A 218 -16.52 19.51 -26.49
CA GLN A 218 -15.50 20.00 -27.43
C GLN A 218 -14.07 19.82 -26.91
N GLY A 219 -13.87 18.93 -25.94
CA GLY A 219 -12.55 18.66 -25.35
C GLY A 219 -11.62 17.91 -26.31
N SER A 220 -10.31 18.03 -26.08
CA SER A 220 -9.31 17.22 -26.79
C SER A 220 -9.49 15.74 -26.46
N ARG A 221 -9.27 14.87 -27.45
CA ARG A 221 -9.21 13.39 -27.29
C ARG A 221 -7.85 12.81 -27.66
N SER A 222 -6.88 13.68 -27.98
CA SER A 222 -5.55 13.27 -28.42
C SER A 222 -4.65 12.91 -27.23
N VAL A 223 -4.74 11.66 -26.77
CA VAL A 223 -3.92 11.11 -25.68
C VAL A 223 -3.55 9.66 -25.96
N ARG A 224 -2.31 9.28 -25.67
CA ARG A 224 -1.84 7.89 -25.71
C ARG A 224 -1.94 7.29 -24.32
N ILE A 225 -2.68 6.20 -24.19
CA ILE A 225 -2.96 5.56 -22.91
C ILE A 225 -2.32 4.17 -22.89
N ALA A 226 -1.59 3.85 -21.82
CA ALA A 226 -1.29 2.47 -21.46
C ALA A 226 -2.28 2.01 -20.38
N TYR A 227 -2.76 0.77 -20.48
CA TYR A 227 -3.87 0.28 -19.68
C TYR A 227 -3.71 -1.16 -19.19
N THR A 228 -4.18 -1.45 -17.97
CA THR A 228 -4.39 -2.81 -17.49
C THR A 228 -5.67 -2.93 -16.65
N PRO A 229 -6.49 -3.98 -16.84
CA PRO A 229 -7.61 -4.31 -15.96
C PRO A 229 -7.17 -5.22 -14.79
N LEU A 230 -5.88 -5.58 -14.67
CA LEU A 230 -5.35 -6.53 -13.68
C LEU A 230 -6.10 -7.89 -13.66
N HIS A 231 -6.35 -8.46 -14.85
CA HIS A 231 -7.19 -9.65 -15.05
C HIS A 231 -8.65 -9.48 -14.59
N GLY A 232 -9.10 -8.24 -14.49
CA GLY A 232 -10.45 -7.86 -14.10
C GLY A 232 -11.43 -7.78 -15.25
N VAL A 233 -12.68 -7.46 -14.90
CA VAL A 233 -13.81 -7.31 -15.85
C VAL A 233 -13.90 -5.92 -16.47
N GLY A 234 -12.95 -5.03 -16.17
CA GLY A 234 -12.95 -3.63 -16.61
C GLY A 234 -12.72 -3.42 -18.11
N ALA A 235 -11.89 -4.25 -18.75
CA ALA A 235 -11.35 -3.95 -20.09
C ALA A 235 -12.41 -3.79 -21.17
N ALA A 236 -13.31 -4.76 -21.31
CA ALA A 236 -14.34 -4.71 -22.37
C ALA A 236 -15.21 -3.46 -22.27
N THR A 237 -15.57 -3.05 -21.04
CA THR A 237 -16.39 -1.86 -20.80
C THR A 237 -15.58 -0.57 -21.02
N PHE A 238 -14.34 -0.51 -20.53
CA PHE A 238 -13.49 0.68 -20.69
C PHE A 238 -13.14 0.97 -22.14
N LEU A 239 -12.80 -0.06 -22.93
CA LEU A 239 -12.49 0.10 -24.35
C LEU A 239 -13.69 0.62 -25.15
N ARG A 240 -14.89 0.12 -24.84
CA ARG A 240 -16.14 0.64 -25.41
C ARG A 240 -16.40 2.07 -24.97
N ALA A 241 -16.15 2.40 -23.71
CA ALA A 241 -16.32 3.75 -23.18
C ALA A 241 -15.38 4.77 -23.85
N LEU A 242 -14.10 4.41 -24.05
CA LEU A 242 -13.14 5.23 -24.80
C LEU A 242 -13.59 5.45 -26.24
N SER A 243 -14.00 4.37 -26.93
CA SER A 243 -14.49 4.46 -28.31
C SER A 243 -15.76 5.32 -28.40
N HIS A 244 -16.69 5.19 -27.47
CA HIS A 244 -17.93 5.97 -27.41
C HIS A 244 -17.63 7.46 -27.18
N ALA A 245 -16.62 7.76 -26.36
CA ALA A 245 -16.15 9.11 -26.08
C ALA A 245 -15.21 9.72 -27.15
N GLY A 246 -14.86 8.95 -28.20
CA GLY A 246 -14.03 9.41 -29.31
C GLY A 246 -12.52 9.40 -29.04
N PHE A 247 -12.05 8.62 -28.07
CA PHE A 247 -10.62 8.39 -27.85
C PHE A 247 -10.07 7.26 -28.73
N ASP A 248 -8.78 7.34 -29.04
CA ASP A 248 -8.05 6.23 -29.63
C ASP A 248 -7.94 5.04 -28.66
N PRO A 249 -7.88 3.80 -29.16
CA PRO A 249 -7.73 2.63 -28.31
C PRO A 249 -6.39 2.67 -27.53
N PRO A 250 -6.37 2.25 -26.26
CA PRO A 250 -5.17 2.22 -25.44
C PRO A 250 -4.28 1.03 -25.81
N ALA A 251 -2.99 1.12 -25.48
CA ALA A 251 -2.13 -0.05 -25.40
C ALA A 251 -2.47 -0.83 -24.12
N VAL A 252 -2.82 -2.12 -24.25
CA VAL A 252 -3.23 -2.95 -23.11
C VAL A 252 -2.13 -3.94 -22.75
N VAL A 253 -1.88 -4.13 -21.45
CA VAL A 253 -0.95 -5.16 -20.95
C VAL A 253 -1.49 -6.54 -21.31
N ALA A 254 -0.91 -7.16 -22.35
CA ALA A 254 -1.42 -8.41 -22.92
C ALA A 254 -1.56 -9.54 -21.88
N GLY A 255 -0.59 -9.68 -20.97
CA GLY A 255 -0.61 -10.70 -19.91
C GLY A 255 -1.55 -10.40 -18.74
N GLN A 256 -2.36 -9.34 -18.82
CA GLN A 256 -3.35 -8.95 -17.81
C GLN A 256 -4.70 -8.56 -18.43
N ALA A 257 -4.87 -8.68 -19.76
CA ALA A 257 -5.99 -8.08 -20.50
C ALA A 257 -7.32 -8.83 -20.33
N GLU A 258 -7.27 -10.17 -20.30
CA GLU A 258 -8.46 -11.01 -20.18
C GLU A 258 -8.84 -11.24 -18.72
N PRO A 259 -10.14 -11.35 -18.39
CA PRO A 259 -10.55 -11.73 -17.04
C PRO A 259 -10.02 -13.12 -16.66
N ASP A 260 -9.28 -13.21 -15.56
CA ASP A 260 -8.71 -14.46 -15.05
C ASP A 260 -8.96 -14.57 -13.53
N PRO A 261 -9.75 -15.55 -13.05
CA PRO A 261 -10.06 -15.71 -11.63
C PRO A 261 -8.85 -16.02 -10.75
N ASP A 262 -7.72 -16.46 -11.32
CA ASP A 262 -6.51 -16.82 -10.59
C ASP A 262 -5.54 -15.65 -10.40
N PHE A 263 -5.73 -14.53 -11.11
CA PHE A 263 -4.87 -13.34 -11.08
C PHE A 263 -3.36 -13.69 -11.18
N PRO A 264 -2.92 -14.40 -12.24
CA PRO A 264 -1.61 -15.08 -12.27
C PRO A 264 -0.40 -14.16 -12.13
N THR A 265 -0.52 -12.88 -12.49
CA THR A 265 0.54 -11.86 -12.36
C THR A 265 0.30 -10.89 -11.19
N ALA A 266 -0.79 -11.03 -10.45
CA ALA A 266 -1.17 -10.16 -9.34
C ALA A 266 -1.90 -10.95 -8.23
N PRO A 267 -1.19 -11.77 -7.43
CA PRO A 267 -1.81 -12.58 -6.37
C PRO A 267 -2.65 -11.78 -5.37
N PHE A 268 -2.28 -10.51 -5.17
CA PHE A 268 -3.12 -9.49 -4.56
C PHE A 268 -3.38 -8.42 -5.64
N PRO A 269 -4.54 -8.47 -6.33
CA PRO A 269 -4.81 -7.63 -7.50
C PRO A 269 -5.25 -6.22 -7.07
N ASN A 270 -4.39 -5.53 -6.32
CA ASN A 270 -4.56 -4.14 -5.92
C ASN A 270 -3.47 -3.31 -6.61
N PRO A 271 -3.83 -2.26 -7.37
CA PRO A 271 -2.87 -1.38 -8.02
C PRO A 271 -1.85 -0.72 -7.06
N GLU A 272 -2.15 -0.61 -5.77
CA GLU A 272 -1.23 -0.05 -4.76
C GLU A 272 -0.11 -1.01 -4.34
N GLU A 273 -0.19 -2.29 -4.69
CA GLU A 273 0.84 -3.27 -4.30
C GLU A 273 2.09 -3.13 -5.16
N THR A 274 3.24 -3.15 -4.50
CA THR A 274 4.55 -3.12 -5.15
C THR A 274 4.68 -4.24 -6.19
N GLY A 275 5.08 -3.89 -7.41
CA GLY A 275 5.30 -4.84 -8.51
C GLY A 275 4.08 -5.15 -9.36
N VAL A 276 2.85 -4.89 -8.88
CA VAL A 276 1.61 -5.22 -9.63
C VAL A 276 1.49 -4.38 -10.91
N LEU A 277 1.96 -3.13 -10.88
CA LEU A 277 1.91 -2.20 -12.02
C LEU A 277 3.20 -2.18 -12.86
N ASP A 278 4.22 -2.98 -12.55
CA ASP A 278 5.48 -2.99 -13.32
C ASP A 278 5.25 -3.29 -14.81
N PRO A 279 4.40 -4.28 -15.21
CA PRO A 279 4.09 -4.51 -16.62
C PRO A 279 3.43 -3.31 -17.30
N LEU A 280 2.58 -2.58 -16.57
CA LEU A 280 1.93 -1.37 -17.07
C LEU A 280 2.95 -0.26 -17.30
N MET A 281 3.85 -0.02 -16.36
CA MET A 281 4.89 1.01 -16.49
C MET A 281 5.86 0.70 -17.64
N ALA A 282 6.20 -0.58 -17.86
CA ALA A 282 6.99 -1.01 -18.99
C ALA A 282 6.27 -0.72 -20.32
N LEU A 283 5.00 -1.14 -20.45
CA LEU A 283 4.19 -0.87 -21.64
C LEU A 283 4.06 0.62 -21.92
N ALA A 284 3.88 1.43 -20.87
CA ALA A 284 3.74 2.88 -20.98
C ALA A 284 5.03 3.54 -21.50
N ALA A 285 6.20 3.05 -21.07
CA ALA A 285 7.48 3.48 -21.63
C ALA A 285 7.65 3.06 -23.10
N ASP A 286 7.37 1.80 -23.41
CA ASP A 286 7.56 1.22 -24.76
C ASP A 286 6.68 1.87 -25.82
N THR A 287 5.46 2.26 -25.45
CA THR A 287 4.48 2.89 -26.36
C THR A 287 4.55 4.42 -26.36
N GLY A 288 5.40 4.98 -25.49
CA GLY A 288 5.47 6.43 -25.24
C GLY A 288 4.13 6.98 -24.78
N ALA A 289 3.40 6.26 -23.92
CA ALA A 289 2.12 6.72 -23.41
C ALA A 289 2.25 8.07 -22.69
N ASP A 290 1.19 8.88 -22.75
CA ASP A 290 1.11 10.14 -22.02
C ASP A 290 0.61 9.90 -20.58
N VAL A 291 -0.18 8.83 -20.37
CA VAL A 291 -0.68 8.38 -19.07
C VAL A 291 -0.82 6.85 -19.03
N ALA A 292 -0.63 6.27 -17.84
CA ALA A 292 -0.86 4.86 -17.58
C ALA A 292 -1.99 4.69 -16.56
N LEU A 293 -2.99 3.88 -16.89
CA LEU A 293 -4.21 3.70 -16.11
C LEU A 293 -4.37 2.23 -15.71
N ALA A 294 -4.77 1.97 -14.47
CA ALA A 294 -5.14 0.62 -14.03
C ALA A 294 -6.45 0.60 -13.26
N HIS A 295 -7.27 -0.42 -13.54
CA HIS A 295 -8.44 -0.73 -12.74
C HIS A 295 -8.13 -1.92 -11.82
N ASP A 296 -8.78 -1.97 -10.65
CA ASP A 296 -8.86 -3.20 -9.87
C ASP A 296 -9.84 -4.20 -10.52
N PRO A 297 -9.92 -5.47 -10.06
CA PRO A 297 -10.62 -6.52 -10.80
C PRO A 297 -12.09 -6.26 -11.12
N ASP A 298 -12.82 -5.50 -10.30
CA ASP A 298 -14.21 -5.13 -10.53
C ASP A 298 -14.39 -3.68 -11.04
N ALA A 299 -13.27 -3.02 -11.35
CA ALA A 299 -13.16 -1.70 -11.95
C ALA A 299 -13.92 -0.58 -11.22
N ASP A 300 -13.97 -0.67 -9.89
CA ASP A 300 -14.47 0.41 -9.05
C ASP A 300 -13.34 1.38 -8.64
N ARG A 301 -12.07 0.98 -8.76
CA ARG A 301 -10.88 1.83 -8.48
C ARG A 301 -10.14 2.25 -9.74
N LEU A 302 -9.43 3.38 -9.65
CA LEU A 302 -8.51 3.85 -10.69
C LEU A 302 -7.14 4.20 -10.09
N ALA A 303 -6.10 3.54 -10.57
CA ALA A 303 -4.73 4.00 -10.39
C ALA A 303 -4.26 4.77 -11.63
N VAL A 304 -3.50 5.83 -11.39
CA VAL A 304 -2.93 6.70 -12.44
C VAL A 304 -1.42 6.78 -12.23
N ALA A 305 -0.65 6.51 -13.28
CA ALA A 305 0.78 6.74 -13.30
C ALA A 305 1.16 7.70 -14.43
N VAL A 306 2.18 8.51 -14.17
CA VAL A 306 2.65 9.57 -15.06
C VAL A 306 4.17 9.49 -15.25
N PRO A 307 4.70 10.01 -16.38
CA PRO A 307 6.14 10.16 -16.56
C PRO A 307 6.77 11.06 -15.49
N ALA A 308 7.91 10.66 -14.95
CA ALA A 308 8.68 11.41 -13.96
C ALA A 308 10.19 11.14 -14.14
N GLY A 309 10.92 12.10 -14.69
CA GLY A 309 12.40 12.02 -14.79
C GLY A 309 12.93 10.82 -15.58
N GLY A 310 12.27 10.45 -16.69
CA GLY A 310 12.64 9.29 -17.51
C GLY A 310 12.16 7.93 -16.97
N ARG A 311 11.41 7.93 -15.86
CA ARG A 311 10.70 6.75 -15.32
C ARG A 311 9.20 7.03 -15.24
N TRP A 312 8.44 6.06 -14.74
CA TRP A 312 7.02 6.21 -14.42
C TRP A 312 6.82 6.25 -12.91
N ARG A 313 5.87 7.10 -12.47
CA ARG A 313 5.51 7.26 -11.06
C ARG A 313 4.00 7.13 -10.91
N MET A 314 3.57 6.26 -10.01
CA MET A 314 2.17 6.19 -9.58
C MET A 314 1.82 7.44 -8.75
N LEU A 315 0.70 8.07 -9.07
CA LEU A 315 0.10 9.13 -8.27
C LEU A 315 -0.59 8.51 -7.04
N THR A 316 -0.56 9.20 -5.92
CA THR A 316 -1.38 8.78 -4.77
C THR A 316 -2.86 8.99 -5.06
N GLY A 317 -3.72 8.36 -4.27
CA GLY A 317 -5.15 8.55 -4.44
C GLY A 317 -5.59 10.00 -4.21
N ASP A 318 -4.95 10.67 -3.25
CA ASP A 318 -5.16 12.09 -2.97
C ASP A 318 -4.67 13.00 -4.10
N GLU A 319 -3.49 12.74 -4.68
CA GLU A 319 -2.97 13.50 -5.82
C GLU A 319 -3.95 13.44 -7.00
N THR A 320 -4.42 12.23 -7.32
CA THR A 320 -5.39 11.98 -8.41
C THR A 320 -6.72 12.68 -8.14
N GLY A 321 -7.27 12.56 -6.92
CA GLY A 321 -8.52 13.22 -6.54
C GLY A 321 -8.44 14.74 -6.61
N CYS A 322 -7.31 15.32 -6.20
CA CYS A 322 -7.10 16.78 -6.26
C CYS A 322 -6.92 17.29 -7.70
N LEU A 323 -6.23 16.54 -8.57
CA LEU A 323 -6.11 16.87 -9.99
C LEU A 323 -7.47 16.84 -10.70
N LEU A 324 -8.29 15.83 -10.41
CA LEU A 324 -9.66 15.73 -10.94
C LEU A 324 -10.53 16.89 -10.44
N ALA A 325 -10.47 17.21 -9.14
CA ALA A 325 -11.23 18.31 -8.56
C ALA A 325 -10.90 19.66 -9.21
N GLU A 326 -9.60 19.97 -9.35
CA GLU A 326 -9.13 21.19 -9.99
C GLU A 326 -9.61 21.30 -11.44
N TYR A 327 -9.50 20.20 -12.20
CA TYR A 327 -9.95 20.16 -13.58
C TYR A 327 -11.46 20.37 -13.71
N LEU A 328 -12.26 19.61 -12.96
CA LEU A 328 -13.71 19.65 -13.03
C LEU A 328 -14.27 21.01 -12.60
N LEU A 329 -13.71 21.61 -11.53
CA LEU A 329 -14.14 22.93 -11.07
C LEU A 329 -13.71 24.06 -12.02
N GLY A 330 -12.54 23.94 -12.65
CA GLY A 330 -12.05 24.92 -13.63
C GLY A 330 -12.77 24.83 -14.99
N ARG A 331 -13.33 23.67 -15.34
CA ARG A 331 -14.11 23.45 -16.56
C ARG A 331 -15.51 24.05 -16.47
N ASP A 332 -16.12 23.98 -15.29
CA ASP A 332 -17.49 24.39 -15.01
C ASP A 332 -17.51 25.68 -14.15
N GLU A 333 -17.21 26.82 -14.77
CA GLU A 333 -17.28 28.12 -14.09
C GLU A 333 -18.74 28.49 -13.73
N GLY A 334 -19.01 28.70 -12.44
CA GLY A 334 -20.29 29.18 -11.93
C GLY A 334 -21.24 28.11 -11.36
N ARG A 335 -22.42 28.54 -10.90
CA ARG A 335 -23.47 27.65 -10.42
C ARG A 335 -24.30 27.15 -11.60
N ARG A 336 -24.35 25.82 -11.80
CA ARG A 336 -25.34 25.21 -12.72
C ARG A 336 -26.71 25.36 -12.07
N ASP A 337 -27.64 26.02 -12.76
CA ASP A 337 -29.04 26.15 -12.36
C ASP A 337 -29.28 26.64 -10.91
N GLY A 338 -28.36 27.45 -10.37
CA GLY A 338 -28.41 27.96 -8.99
C GLY A 338 -28.04 26.95 -7.90
N ARG A 339 -27.63 25.73 -8.26
CA ARG A 339 -27.15 24.69 -7.33
C ARG A 339 -25.69 24.92 -6.95
N HIS A 340 -25.34 24.45 -5.76
CA HIS A 340 -24.00 24.52 -5.20
C HIS A 340 -23.16 23.33 -5.70
N ARG A 341 -21.90 23.58 -6.08
CA ARG A 341 -20.97 22.52 -6.47
C ARG A 341 -20.41 21.86 -5.22
N LEU A 342 -20.48 20.54 -5.12
CA LEU A 342 -20.07 19.78 -3.94
C LEU A 342 -18.88 18.86 -4.24
N LEU A 343 -17.84 19.00 -3.43
CA LEU A 343 -16.73 18.04 -3.32
C LEU A 343 -16.84 17.26 -2.01
N VAL A 344 -16.57 15.97 -2.04
CA VAL A 344 -16.64 15.12 -0.84
C VAL A 344 -15.43 14.20 -0.76
N ASN A 345 -14.78 14.15 0.40
CA ASN A 345 -13.77 13.12 0.67
C ASN A 345 -13.83 12.61 2.10
N THR A 346 -13.12 11.51 2.37
CA THR A 346 -13.13 10.91 3.70
C THR A 346 -12.13 11.60 4.64
N VAL A 347 -12.36 11.46 5.95
CA VAL A 347 -11.52 12.01 7.02
C VAL A 347 -10.06 11.51 6.98
N VAL A 348 -9.80 10.38 6.31
CA VAL A 348 -8.45 9.82 6.14
C VAL A 348 -7.79 10.26 4.83
N SER A 349 -8.51 10.96 3.96
CA SER A 349 -8.01 11.55 2.71
C SER A 349 -7.43 12.96 2.95
N SER A 350 -6.73 13.51 1.97
CA SER A 350 -5.98 14.77 2.11
C SER A 350 -6.89 15.99 2.37
N ARG A 351 -6.41 16.91 3.21
CA ARG A 351 -7.04 18.22 3.45
C ARG A 351 -6.87 19.20 2.28
N LEU A 352 -6.12 18.83 1.23
CA LEU A 352 -5.93 19.65 0.03
C LEU A 352 -7.26 19.89 -0.71
N LEU A 353 -8.15 18.91 -0.76
CA LEU A 353 -9.45 19.05 -1.43
C LEU A 353 -10.26 20.24 -0.90
N ARG A 354 -10.26 20.44 0.42
CA ARG A 354 -10.93 21.59 1.06
C ARG A 354 -10.36 22.93 0.60
N ARG A 355 -9.04 23.01 0.38
CA ARG A 355 -8.38 24.24 -0.10
C ARG A 355 -8.72 24.53 -1.55
N ILE A 356 -8.80 23.49 -2.39
CA ILE A 356 -9.25 23.59 -3.78
C ILE A 356 -10.71 24.06 -3.83
N ALA A 357 -11.60 23.43 -3.04
CA ALA A 357 -13.00 23.83 -2.97
C ALA A 357 -13.17 25.30 -2.61
N ALA A 358 -12.47 25.76 -1.57
CA ALA A 358 -12.51 27.16 -1.14
C ALA A 358 -11.97 28.14 -2.21
N HIS A 359 -10.96 27.73 -2.98
CA HIS A 359 -10.41 28.55 -4.06
C HIS A 359 -11.41 28.79 -5.21
N HIS A 360 -12.24 27.79 -5.48
CA HIS A 360 -13.23 27.82 -6.55
C HIS A 360 -14.64 28.26 -6.10
N ASP A 361 -14.83 28.67 -4.85
CA ASP A 361 -16.15 28.92 -4.26
C ASP A 361 -17.10 27.71 -4.42
N ALA A 362 -16.59 26.52 -4.13
CA ALA A 362 -17.33 25.27 -4.07
C ALA A 362 -17.51 24.80 -2.63
N GLU A 363 -18.59 24.06 -2.37
CA GLU A 363 -18.82 23.45 -1.07
C GLU A 363 -18.03 22.15 -0.94
N TRP A 364 -17.63 21.86 0.30
CA TRP A 364 -16.86 20.68 0.64
C TRP A 364 -17.44 20.01 1.88
N ALA A 365 -17.50 18.67 1.86
CA ALA A 365 -17.89 17.86 3.01
C ALA A 365 -16.85 16.76 3.30
N GLU A 366 -16.54 16.56 4.58
CA GLU A 366 -15.73 15.44 5.06
C GLU A 366 -16.65 14.32 5.57
N THR A 367 -16.31 13.07 5.30
CA THR A 367 -17.10 11.90 5.75
C THR A 367 -16.25 10.85 6.43
N LEU A 368 -16.87 9.86 7.08
CA LEU A 368 -16.15 8.66 7.53
C LEU A 368 -15.58 7.88 6.32
N THR A 369 -14.58 7.03 6.57
CA THR A 369 -14.03 6.13 5.53
C THR A 369 -15.10 5.18 4.99
N GLY A 370 -15.15 5.04 3.67
CA GLY A 370 -16.06 4.16 2.94
C GLY A 370 -17.04 4.95 2.09
N PHE A 371 -17.09 4.60 0.80
CA PHE A 371 -17.86 5.32 -0.21
C PHE A 371 -19.36 5.49 0.06
N LYS A 372 -19.97 4.59 0.85
CA LYS A 372 -21.36 4.75 1.30
C LYS A 372 -21.59 6.09 2.00
N TRP A 373 -20.61 6.58 2.77
CA TRP A 373 -20.70 7.85 3.50
C TRP A 373 -20.56 9.05 2.58
N ILE A 374 -19.70 8.97 1.55
CA ILE A 374 -19.55 10.00 0.53
C ILE A 374 -20.88 10.19 -0.21
N MET A 375 -21.49 9.10 -0.65
CA MET A 375 -22.77 9.13 -1.37
C MET A 375 -23.95 9.51 -0.46
N GLN A 376 -23.88 9.18 0.83
CA GLN A 376 -24.85 9.65 1.81
C GLN A 376 -24.78 11.16 2.02
N ALA A 377 -23.57 11.73 2.14
CA ALA A 377 -23.38 13.17 2.30
C ALA A 377 -23.90 13.95 1.10
N HIS A 378 -23.67 13.44 -0.12
CA HIS A 378 -24.28 13.99 -1.34
C HIS A 378 -25.81 13.84 -1.31
N SER A 379 -26.35 12.66 -1.04
CA SER A 379 -27.80 12.43 -1.05
C SER A 379 -28.57 13.31 -0.07
N GLN A 380 -27.98 13.65 1.08
CA GLN A 380 -28.59 14.57 2.06
C GLN A 380 -28.67 16.02 1.54
N ARG A 381 -27.90 16.35 0.50
CA ARG A 381 -27.75 17.68 -0.10
C ARG A 381 -28.24 17.77 -1.54
N ALA A 382 -28.71 16.67 -2.12
CA ALA A 382 -29.04 16.55 -3.54
C ALA A 382 -30.15 17.51 -4.01
N SER A 383 -30.95 18.10 -3.11
CA SER A 383 -31.93 19.14 -3.48
C SER A 383 -31.31 20.49 -3.83
N SER A 384 -30.07 20.76 -3.39
CA SER A 384 -29.40 22.05 -3.57
C SER A 384 -27.97 21.94 -4.08
N HIS A 385 -27.40 20.73 -4.15
CA HIS A 385 -26.00 20.51 -4.50
C HIS A 385 -25.84 19.50 -5.62
N ASP A 386 -25.00 19.83 -6.60
CA ASP A 386 -24.50 18.87 -7.59
C ASP A 386 -23.20 18.25 -7.10
N LEU A 387 -23.10 16.92 -7.12
CA LEU A 387 -21.82 16.25 -6.85
C LEU A 387 -20.87 16.50 -8.03
N VAL A 388 -19.75 17.17 -7.78
CA VAL A 388 -18.67 17.31 -8.76
C VAL A 388 -17.72 16.12 -8.66
N LEU A 389 -17.23 15.84 -7.45
CA LEU A 389 -16.32 14.74 -7.18
C LEU A 389 -16.51 14.24 -5.75
N GLY A 390 -16.67 12.92 -5.60
CA GLY A 390 -16.47 12.20 -4.36
C GLY A 390 -15.22 11.33 -4.46
N TYR A 391 -14.31 11.33 -3.48
CA TYR A 391 -13.18 10.39 -3.49
C TYR A 391 -12.71 9.91 -2.12
N GLU A 392 -12.05 8.75 -2.11
CA GLU A 392 -11.26 8.24 -0.99
C GLU A 392 -9.82 7.95 -1.45
N GLU A 393 -8.86 8.13 -0.56
CA GLU A 393 -7.40 7.98 -0.80
C GLU A 393 -7.02 6.58 -1.29
N ALA A 394 -7.87 5.58 -1.03
CA ALA A 394 -7.73 4.20 -1.49
C ALA A 394 -8.18 3.99 -2.96
N LEU A 395 -7.86 4.96 -3.82
CA LEU A 395 -8.09 4.96 -5.28
C LEU A 395 -9.56 4.89 -5.73
N GLY A 396 -10.50 5.28 -4.87
CA GLY A 396 -11.93 5.29 -5.18
C GLY A 396 -12.42 6.68 -5.55
N TYR A 397 -13.11 6.80 -6.69
CA TYR A 397 -13.60 8.09 -7.22
C TYR A 397 -15.00 7.95 -7.79
N ALA A 398 -15.82 8.98 -7.63
CA ALA A 398 -17.07 9.17 -8.37
C ALA A 398 -17.11 10.58 -8.92
N VAL A 399 -17.16 10.70 -10.24
CA VAL A 399 -17.27 11.98 -10.95
C VAL A 399 -18.72 12.17 -11.37
N GLY A 400 -19.30 13.32 -11.02
CA GLY A 400 -20.70 13.60 -11.31
C GLY A 400 -21.67 12.67 -10.56
N GLU A 401 -22.89 12.55 -11.09
CA GLU A 401 -23.99 11.85 -10.42
C GLU A 401 -24.44 10.58 -11.15
N ALA A 402 -23.78 10.18 -12.24
CA ALA A 402 -24.20 9.02 -13.03
C ALA A 402 -24.21 7.72 -12.19
N VAL A 403 -23.18 7.52 -11.38
CA VAL A 403 -23.01 6.35 -10.52
C VAL A 403 -22.98 6.78 -9.05
N SER A 404 -23.72 6.08 -8.20
CA SER A 404 -23.78 6.35 -6.75
C SER A 404 -22.91 5.40 -5.92
N ASP A 405 -21.73 5.11 -6.46
CA ASP A 405 -20.59 4.42 -5.85
C ASP A 405 -19.33 4.83 -6.64
N LYS A 406 -18.18 4.24 -6.31
CA LYS A 406 -16.97 4.43 -7.11
C LYS A 406 -17.20 3.95 -8.55
N ASP A 407 -16.66 4.72 -9.49
CA ASP A 407 -16.67 4.42 -10.92
C ASP A 407 -15.29 4.69 -11.50
N GLY A 408 -14.47 3.63 -11.56
CA GLY A 408 -13.13 3.69 -12.15
C GLY A 408 -13.16 4.02 -13.63
N ILE A 409 -14.15 3.49 -14.37
CA ILE A 409 -14.30 3.67 -15.83
C ILE A 409 -14.60 5.13 -16.16
N GLY A 410 -15.65 5.71 -15.57
CA GLY A 410 -16.02 7.10 -15.81
C GLY A 410 -14.92 8.07 -15.38
N THR A 411 -14.26 7.78 -14.25
CA THR A 411 -13.12 8.56 -13.78
C THR A 411 -11.94 8.47 -14.74
N ALA A 412 -11.66 7.30 -15.33
CA ALA A 412 -10.58 7.11 -16.29
C ALA A 412 -10.79 7.91 -17.59
N LEU A 413 -12.04 8.03 -18.05
CA LEU A 413 -12.37 8.90 -19.19
C LEU A 413 -12.07 10.37 -18.89
N VAL A 414 -12.47 10.85 -17.71
CA VAL A 414 -12.22 12.25 -17.29
C VAL A 414 -10.72 12.49 -17.11
N MET A 415 -9.98 11.52 -16.59
CA MET A 415 -8.52 11.60 -16.51
C MET A 415 -7.87 11.64 -17.90
N ALA A 416 -8.35 10.83 -18.85
CA ALA A 416 -7.88 10.87 -20.23
C ALA A 416 -8.14 12.22 -20.90
N GLU A 417 -9.32 12.82 -20.68
CA GLU A 417 -9.64 14.18 -21.16
C GLU A 417 -8.71 15.23 -20.54
N LEU A 418 -8.50 15.20 -19.22
CA LEU A 418 -7.58 16.10 -18.52
C LEU A 418 -6.17 16.03 -19.12
N VAL A 419 -5.63 14.82 -19.31
CA VAL A 419 -4.30 14.63 -19.92
C VAL A 419 -4.27 15.16 -21.36
N ALA A 420 -5.31 14.89 -22.16
CA ALA A 420 -5.41 15.36 -23.53
C ALA A 420 -5.44 16.90 -23.63
N GLU A 421 -6.12 17.56 -22.70
CA GLU A 421 -6.18 19.02 -22.63
C GLU A 421 -4.86 19.64 -22.17
N LEU A 422 -4.22 19.09 -21.14
CA LEU A 422 -2.90 19.55 -20.71
C LEU A 422 -1.88 19.40 -21.83
N LYS A 423 -1.88 18.26 -22.52
CA LYS A 423 -1.02 17.99 -23.67
C LYS A 423 -1.24 19.00 -24.80
N ALA A 424 -2.49 19.36 -25.10
CA ALA A 424 -2.80 20.38 -26.10
C ALA A 424 -2.24 21.77 -25.72
N ARG A 425 -2.05 22.05 -24.43
CA ARG A 425 -1.43 23.26 -23.90
C ARG A 425 0.09 23.15 -23.71
N GLY A 426 0.68 21.99 -24.04
CA GLY A 426 2.11 21.72 -23.83
C GLY A 426 2.48 21.51 -22.35
N GLN A 427 1.52 21.13 -21.50
CA GLN A 427 1.70 20.89 -20.08
C GLN A 427 1.54 19.39 -19.75
N ALA A 428 2.13 18.96 -18.65
CA ALA A 428 1.98 17.64 -18.07
C ALA A 428 1.11 17.67 -16.79
N LEU A 429 0.58 16.51 -16.39
CA LEU A 429 -0.13 16.37 -15.10
C LEU A 429 0.73 16.81 -13.90
N SER A 430 2.04 16.61 -13.97
CA SER A 430 2.98 17.07 -12.94
C SER A 430 2.99 18.59 -12.79
N ASP A 431 2.77 19.33 -13.87
CA ASP A 431 2.77 20.79 -13.83
C ASP A 431 1.51 21.31 -13.13
N LEU A 432 0.36 20.70 -13.40
CA LEU A 432 -0.88 21.03 -12.69
C LEU A 432 -0.79 20.69 -11.19
N LEU A 433 -0.15 19.57 -10.85
CA LEU A 433 0.11 19.21 -9.45
C LEU A 433 1.08 20.19 -8.78
N ASP A 434 2.11 20.65 -9.50
CA ASP A 434 3.01 21.70 -9.03
C ASP A 434 2.25 23.00 -8.76
N ASP A 435 1.32 23.40 -9.64
CA ASP A 435 0.51 24.60 -9.47
C ASP A 435 -0.44 24.52 -8.27
N LEU A 436 -1.03 23.35 -8.02
CA LEU A 436 -1.82 23.10 -6.82
C LEU A 436 -0.98 23.26 -5.56
N HIS A 437 0.22 22.67 -5.54
CA HIS A 437 1.12 22.80 -4.40
C HIS A 437 1.63 24.24 -4.21
N ARG A 438 1.89 24.98 -5.29
CA ARG A 438 2.28 26.38 -5.22
C ARG A 438 1.19 27.24 -4.57
N ARG A 439 -0.07 27.00 -4.92
CA ARG A 439 -1.23 27.75 -4.40
C ARG A 439 -1.61 27.36 -2.97
N HIS A 440 -1.60 26.07 -2.66
CA HIS A 440 -2.26 25.54 -1.46
C HIS A 440 -1.30 24.95 -0.44
N GLY A 441 -0.03 24.79 -0.78
CA GLY A 441 0.98 24.10 0.03
C GLY A 441 1.17 22.66 -0.40
N VAL A 442 2.26 22.05 0.03
CA VAL A 442 2.52 20.63 -0.24
C VAL A 442 1.84 19.77 0.82
N HIS A 443 0.99 18.86 0.38
CA HIS A 443 0.31 17.87 1.22
C HIS A 443 0.92 16.49 0.96
N ALA A 444 1.58 15.91 1.96
CA ALA A 444 2.08 14.54 1.89
C ALA A 444 1.24 13.64 2.78
N SER A 445 0.65 12.58 2.22
CA SER A 445 -0.14 11.59 2.94
C SER A 445 0.49 10.20 2.90
N GLY A 446 0.15 9.35 3.87
CA GLY A 446 0.58 7.97 3.96
C GLY A 446 -0.22 7.16 4.97
N GLN A 447 -0.14 5.84 4.87
CA GLN A 447 -0.80 4.93 5.82
C GLN A 447 0.05 3.71 6.18
N ARG A 448 -0.22 3.13 7.34
CA ARG A 448 0.30 1.83 7.78
C ARG A 448 -0.80 1.01 8.45
N SER A 449 -0.76 -0.30 8.21
CA SER A 449 -1.63 -1.26 8.89
C SER A 449 -0.82 -2.08 9.90
N ILE A 450 -1.31 -2.17 11.12
CA ILE A 450 -0.78 -3.03 12.19
C ILE A 450 -1.68 -4.26 12.27
N ARG A 451 -1.14 -5.46 12.02
CA ARG A 451 -1.90 -6.72 12.08
C ARG A 451 -1.79 -7.32 13.48
N PHE A 452 -2.90 -7.79 14.02
CA PHE A 452 -2.96 -8.55 15.26
C PHE A 452 -3.19 -10.03 14.94
N GLU A 453 -2.61 -10.93 15.72
CA GLU A 453 -2.78 -12.37 15.51
C GLU A 453 -4.26 -12.78 15.61
N SER A 454 -4.69 -13.62 14.67
CA SER A 454 -6.06 -14.16 14.64
C SER A 454 -6.19 -15.37 15.58
N THR A 455 -6.10 -15.14 16.88
CA THR A 455 -6.49 -16.12 17.92
C THR A 455 -7.96 -15.94 18.31
N PRO A 456 -8.63 -16.91 18.97
CA PRO A 456 -9.92 -16.66 19.62
C PRO A 456 -9.78 -15.43 20.54
N GLY A 457 -10.49 -14.35 20.23
CA GLY A 457 -10.30 -13.06 20.87
C GLY A 457 -9.28 -12.12 20.20
N GLY A 458 -8.92 -12.31 18.92
CA GLY A 458 -8.03 -11.42 18.17
C GLY A 458 -8.52 -9.96 18.02
N GLU A 459 -9.81 -9.71 18.28
CA GLU A 459 -10.33 -8.34 18.46
C GLU A 459 -9.86 -7.71 19.79
N GLN A 460 -9.55 -8.51 20.81
CA GLN A 460 -9.27 -8.04 22.15
C GLN A 460 -7.95 -7.24 22.24
N PRO A 461 -6.84 -7.64 21.59
CA PRO A 461 -5.66 -6.78 21.47
C PRO A 461 -5.95 -5.47 20.75
N MET A 462 -6.69 -5.52 19.64
CA MET A 462 -7.07 -4.34 18.85
C MET A 462 -7.96 -3.37 19.66
N LYS A 463 -8.99 -3.89 20.34
CA LYS A 463 -9.87 -3.14 21.23
C LYS A 463 -9.09 -2.54 22.41
N ARG A 464 -8.13 -3.27 22.97
CA ARG A 464 -7.24 -2.76 24.02
C ARG A 464 -6.36 -1.62 23.51
N ALA A 465 -5.76 -1.75 22.33
CA ALA A 465 -4.96 -0.69 21.73
C ALA A 465 -5.78 0.59 21.50
N MET A 466 -7.01 0.46 20.97
CA MET A 466 -7.90 1.62 20.81
C MET A 466 -8.35 2.22 22.14
N ALA A 467 -8.65 1.40 23.15
CA ALA A 467 -8.99 1.88 24.49
C ALA A 467 -7.81 2.63 25.13
N ALA A 468 -6.59 2.09 25.03
CA ALA A 468 -5.38 2.70 25.55
C ALA A 468 -5.08 4.05 24.87
N LEU A 469 -5.24 4.13 23.54
CA LEU A 469 -5.09 5.39 22.81
C LEU A 469 -6.09 6.46 23.28
N ARG A 470 -7.32 6.06 23.60
CA ARG A 470 -8.36 6.97 24.11
C ARG A 470 -8.08 7.43 25.53
N GLU A 471 -7.65 6.52 26.40
CA GLU A 471 -7.40 6.79 27.81
C GLU A 471 -6.15 7.66 28.00
N ALA A 472 -5.10 7.40 27.24
CA ALA A 472 -3.81 8.05 27.39
C ALA A 472 -3.18 8.46 26.03
N PRO A 473 -3.82 9.35 25.25
CA PRO A 473 -3.28 9.77 23.97
C PRO A 473 -1.86 10.37 24.12
N PRO A 474 -1.01 10.25 23.08
CA PRO A 474 0.36 10.73 23.16
C PRO A 474 0.36 12.26 23.28
N ALA A 475 1.21 12.81 24.16
CA ALA A 475 1.35 14.27 24.31
C ALA A 475 2.16 14.89 23.17
N GLY A 476 2.90 14.06 22.44
CA GLY A 476 3.66 14.45 21.27
C GLY A 476 3.99 13.27 20.37
N LEU A 477 4.19 13.57 19.08
CA LEU A 477 4.60 12.63 18.04
C LEU A 477 5.76 13.22 17.26
N ALA A 478 6.80 12.44 17.01
CA ALA A 478 8.01 12.88 16.31
C ALA A 478 8.62 14.20 16.84
N GLY A 479 8.65 14.36 18.18
CA GLY A 479 9.17 15.54 18.85
C GLY A 479 8.29 16.80 18.75
N ALA A 480 7.08 16.70 18.21
CA ALA A 480 6.10 17.79 18.11
C ALA A 480 4.87 17.52 18.99
N ALA A 481 4.26 18.57 19.54
CA ALA A 481 3.16 18.43 20.49
C ALA A 481 1.84 18.04 19.79
N VAL A 482 1.13 17.07 20.37
CA VAL A 482 -0.27 16.81 20.01
C VAL A 482 -1.13 17.88 20.68
N THR A 483 -1.82 18.67 19.88
CA THR A 483 -2.58 19.85 20.32
C THR A 483 -4.07 19.62 20.42
N ALA A 484 -4.60 18.64 19.68
CA ALA A 484 -5.98 18.23 19.80
C ALA A 484 -6.10 16.73 19.58
N VAL A 485 -7.05 16.13 20.30
CA VAL A 485 -7.45 14.74 20.18
C VAL A 485 -8.95 14.74 19.97
N HIS A 486 -9.40 14.26 18.83
CA HIS A 486 -10.82 14.11 18.51
C HIS A 486 -11.15 12.61 18.47
N ASP A 487 -11.77 12.11 19.53
CA ASP A 487 -12.36 10.76 19.51
C ASP A 487 -13.71 10.82 18.80
N LEU A 488 -13.81 10.09 17.69
CA LEU A 488 -15.03 10.04 16.89
C LEU A 488 -16.07 9.08 17.47
N ALA A 489 -15.83 8.43 18.62
CA ALA A 489 -16.78 7.49 19.24
C ALA A 489 -18.15 8.11 19.52
N ALA A 490 -18.23 9.41 19.78
CA ALA A 490 -19.48 10.17 19.95
C ALA A 490 -19.88 10.98 18.69
N GLY A 491 -19.10 10.89 17.61
CA GLY A 491 -19.17 11.78 16.46
C GLY A 491 -18.39 13.08 16.68
N SER A 492 -18.15 13.84 15.61
CA SER A 492 -17.47 15.14 15.67
C SER A 492 -17.90 16.04 14.51
N GLY A 493 -18.48 17.20 14.81
CA GLY A 493 -19.06 18.07 13.78
C GLY A 493 -20.15 17.33 12.99
N ASP A 494 -19.97 17.26 11.67
CA ASP A 494 -20.86 16.54 10.75
C ASP A 494 -20.54 15.04 10.64
N LEU A 495 -19.47 14.55 11.27
CA LEU A 495 -19.10 13.15 11.26
C LEU A 495 -19.92 12.36 12.29
N PRO A 496 -20.65 11.30 11.87
CA PRO A 496 -21.37 10.45 12.81
C PRO A 496 -20.41 9.62 13.69
N PRO A 497 -20.91 9.02 14.78
CA PRO A 497 -20.13 8.13 15.64
C PRO A 497 -19.36 7.04 14.88
N ALA A 498 -18.06 6.92 15.17
CA ALA A 498 -17.16 5.95 14.58
C ALA A 498 -16.04 5.54 15.54
N ASP A 499 -15.55 4.31 15.40
CA ASP A 499 -14.38 3.85 16.15
C ASP A 499 -13.09 4.39 15.52
N ALA A 500 -12.77 5.66 15.76
CA ALA A 500 -11.60 6.32 15.23
C ALA A 500 -11.15 7.47 16.13
N VAL A 501 -9.85 7.73 16.17
CA VAL A 501 -9.25 8.86 16.89
C VAL A 501 -8.42 9.69 15.91
N VAL A 502 -8.62 11.01 15.93
CA VAL A 502 -7.85 11.99 15.15
C VAL A 502 -6.94 12.77 16.09
N LEU A 503 -5.67 12.89 15.75
CA LEU A 503 -4.65 13.63 16.49
C LEU A 503 -4.13 14.79 15.61
N GLU A 504 -4.24 16.02 16.10
CA GLU A 504 -3.67 17.20 15.44
C GLU A 504 -2.29 17.51 16.07
N VAL A 505 -1.24 17.50 15.25
CA VAL A 505 0.15 17.65 15.66
C VAL A 505 0.70 19.01 15.21
N SER A 506 0.94 19.88 16.19
CA SER A 506 1.45 21.24 15.93
C SER A 506 2.97 21.25 15.69
N GLY A 507 3.48 22.33 15.08
CA GLY A 507 4.91 22.46 14.72
C GLY A 507 5.35 21.66 13.50
N ARG A 508 4.58 20.62 13.11
CA ARG A 508 4.76 19.87 11.86
C ARG A 508 3.60 20.02 10.87
N GLU A 509 2.56 20.77 11.23
CA GLU A 509 1.28 20.89 10.50
C GLU A 509 0.76 19.51 10.04
N ALA A 510 0.71 18.56 10.97
CA ALA A 510 0.38 17.17 10.66
C ALA A 510 -0.89 16.69 11.37
N ARG A 511 -1.57 15.72 10.76
CA ARG A 511 -2.77 15.05 11.28
C ARG A 511 -2.56 13.55 11.21
N VAL A 512 -2.89 12.84 12.29
CA VAL A 512 -2.87 11.38 12.35
C VAL A 512 -4.27 10.86 12.63
N ILE A 513 -4.69 9.82 11.94
CA ILE A 513 -5.97 9.14 12.17
C ILE A 513 -5.72 7.67 12.46
N VAL A 514 -6.25 7.18 13.57
CA VAL A 514 -6.14 5.78 14.00
C VAL A 514 -7.53 5.16 14.03
N ARG A 515 -7.72 4.01 13.37
CA ARG A 515 -8.99 3.27 13.36
C ARG A 515 -8.81 1.76 13.18
N PRO A 516 -9.70 0.91 13.71
CA PRO A 516 -9.70 -0.51 13.40
C PRO A 516 -10.25 -0.76 11.99
N SER A 517 -9.81 -1.87 11.41
CA SER A 517 -10.45 -2.44 10.22
C SER A 517 -11.72 -3.19 10.63
N GLY A 518 -12.76 -3.08 9.81
CA GLY A 518 -14.03 -3.79 10.05
C GLY A 518 -14.06 -5.23 9.52
N THR A 519 -13.03 -5.67 8.78
CA THR A 519 -13.03 -6.97 8.09
C THR A 519 -11.91 -7.90 8.55
N GLU A 520 -10.87 -7.37 9.19
CA GLU A 520 -9.69 -8.10 9.64
C GLU A 520 -9.23 -7.55 11.00
N PRO A 521 -8.55 -8.34 11.85
CA PRO A 521 -7.99 -7.87 13.12
C PRO A 521 -6.73 -7.02 12.85
N LYS A 522 -6.92 -5.83 12.29
CA LYS A 522 -5.86 -4.87 11.98
C LYS A 522 -6.26 -3.46 12.37
N MET A 523 -5.31 -2.69 12.90
CA MET A 523 -5.41 -1.24 13.07
C MET A 523 -4.83 -0.55 11.84
N LYS A 524 -5.48 0.51 11.37
CA LYS A 524 -4.97 1.40 10.33
C LYS A 524 -4.62 2.75 10.92
N VAL A 525 -3.42 3.22 10.61
CA VAL A 525 -2.90 4.54 10.98
C VAL A 525 -2.65 5.31 9.68
N TYR A 526 -3.25 6.49 9.57
CA TYR A 526 -3.08 7.41 8.45
C TYR A 526 -2.38 8.66 8.97
N ALA A 527 -1.53 9.26 8.15
CA ALA A 527 -0.90 10.53 8.45
C ALA A 527 -0.93 11.45 7.23
N GLU A 528 -1.13 12.74 7.48
CA GLU A 528 -0.89 13.80 6.51
C GLU A 528 0.00 14.85 7.17
N ALA A 529 1.03 15.33 6.48
CA ALA A 529 1.78 16.52 6.87
C ALA A 529 1.74 17.57 5.77
N VAL A 530 1.66 18.83 6.19
CA VAL A 530 1.55 19.99 5.29
C VAL A 530 2.79 20.87 5.41
N VAL A 531 3.23 21.39 4.27
CA VAL A 531 4.19 22.50 4.20
C VAL A 531 3.50 23.64 3.46
N ALA A 532 3.15 24.70 4.20
CA ALA A 532 2.50 25.86 3.64
C ALA A 532 3.38 26.59 2.59
N PRO A 533 2.76 27.29 1.61
CA PRO A 533 3.52 28.16 0.71
C PRO A 533 4.25 29.26 1.49
N PRO A 534 5.45 29.68 1.04
CA PRO A 534 6.20 30.77 1.68
C PRO A 534 5.45 32.10 1.60
N THR A 535 5.59 32.92 2.65
CA THR A 535 5.00 34.27 2.70
C THR A 535 5.92 35.27 2.00
N GLY A 536 5.45 35.86 0.89
CA GLY A 536 6.20 36.80 0.05
C GLY A 536 6.64 36.15 -1.27
N GLY A 537 5.96 36.50 -2.36
CA GLY A 537 6.05 35.84 -3.67
C GLY A 537 7.36 36.04 -4.42
N GLY A 538 8.44 35.43 -3.95
CA GLY A 538 9.68 35.29 -4.72
C GLY A 538 9.71 34.01 -5.55
N ASP A 539 10.29 34.09 -6.75
CA ASP A 539 10.53 32.97 -7.70
C ASP A 539 11.58 31.94 -7.21
N VAL A 540 11.80 31.81 -5.90
CA VAL A 540 12.77 30.85 -5.35
C VAL A 540 12.21 29.43 -5.53
N PRO A 541 12.98 28.46 -6.08
CA PRO A 541 12.56 27.07 -6.18
C PRO A 541 12.37 26.41 -4.81
N TRP A 542 11.20 26.58 -4.19
CA TRP A 542 10.88 26.07 -2.85
C TRP A 542 10.15 24.72 -2.87
N LEU A 543 9.53 24.37 -4.00
CA LEU A 543 8.63 23.22 -4.11
C LEU A 543 9.36 21.87 -3.92
N GLY A 544 10.57 21.73 -4.46
CA GLY A 544 11.39 20.53 -4.29
C GLY A 544 11.71 20.25 -2.82
N PRO A 545 12.37 21.18 -2.10
CA PRO A 545 12.61 21.07 -0.67
C PRO A 545 11.35 20.85 0.16
N ALA A 546 10.26 21.57 -0.12
CA ALA A 546 9.00 21.42 0.62
C ALA A 546 8.36 20.04 0.45
N ARG A 547 8.51 19.39 -0.71
CA ARG A 547 8.06 18.00 -0.94
C ARG A 547 8.84 17.01 -0.10
N VAL A 548 10.16 17.16 -0.03
CA VAL A 548 11.01 16.33 0.83
C VAL A 548 10.61 16.53 2.29
N GLU A 549 10.51 17.78 2.73
CA GLU A 549 10.13 18.11 4.10
C GLU A 549 8.74 17.56 4.48
N ALA A 550 7.72 17.75 3.64
CA ALA A 550 6.37 17.23 3.90
C ALA A 550 6.38 15.71 4.05
N ARG A 551 7.08 14.98 3.16
CA ARG A 551 7.20 13.52 3.24
C ARG A 551 7.94 13.07 4.50
N THR A 552 9.04 13.73 4.85
CA THR A 552 9.80 13.42 6.08
C THR A 552 8.96 13.68 7.32
N ARG A 553 8.22 14.80 7.39
CA ARG A 553 7.31 15.10 8.49
C ARG A 553 6.20 14.04 8.59
N MET A 554 5.58 13.68 7.47
CA MET A 554 4.52 12.67 7.41
C MET A 554 5.02 11.29 7.88
N ALA A 555 6.16 10.83 7.36
CA ALA A 555 6.74 9.54 7.74
C ALA A 555 7.05 9.49 9.24
N ALA A 556 7.69 10.54 9.77
CA ALA A 556 8.05 10.59 11.19
C ALA A 556 6.84 10.55 12.13
N VAL A 557 5.76 11.29 11.83
CA VAL A 557 4.55 11.25 12.68
C VAL A 557 3.80 9.93 12.52
N LEU A 558 3.80 9.33 11.32
CA LEU A 558 3.18 8.04 11.05
C LEU A 558 3.88 6.93 11.82
N ASP A 559 5.21 6.88 11.77
CA ASP A 559 6.01 5.88 12.48
C ASP A 559 5.87 6.03 14.00
N ALA A 560 5.90 7.26 14.52
CA ALA A 560 5.67 7.53 15.94
C ALA A 560 4.28 7.07 16.39
N ALA A 561 3.24 7.34 15.59
CA ALA A 561 1.88 6.92 15.90
C ALA A 561 1.70 5.40 15.83
N VAL A 562 2.30 4.75 14.83
CA VAL A 562 2.30 3.29 14.71
C VAL A 562 2.97 2.65 15.91
N GLY A 563 4.13 3.18 16.35
CA GLY A 563 4.81 2.71 17.56
C GLY A 563 3.92 2.81 18.80
N HIS A 564 3.24 3.94 18.98
CA HIS A 564 2.33 4.15 20.12
C HIS A 564 1.12 3.21 20.11
N VAL A 565 0.55 2.91 18.93
CA VAL A 565 -0.60 2.00 18.80
C VAL A 565 -0.19 0.53 18.95
N ALA A 566 1.01 0.16 18.49
CA ALA A 566 1.50 -1.22 18.55
C ALA A 566 1.95 -1.63 19.96
N ASP A 567 2.46 -0.71 20.78
CA ASP A 567 2.97 -0.97 22.12
C ASP A 567 2.57 0.15 23.11
N PRO A 568 1.35 0.09 23.68
CA PRO A 568 0.84 1.14 24.57
C PRO A 568 1.59 1.22 25.91
N GLU A 569 2.06 0.09 26.45
CA GLU A 569 2.64 -0.04 27.80
C GLU A 569 4.08 0.53 27.87
N ARG A 570 4.83 0.47 26.77
CA ARG A 570 6.19 1.02 26.69
C ARG A 570 6.24 2.56 26.77
N HIS A 571 5.14 3.25 26.47
CA HIS A 571 5.09 4.72 26.54
C HIS A 571 4.64 5.27 27.91
N GLU A 572 3.96 4.47 28.74
CA GLU A 572 3.65 4.81 30.14
C GLU A 572 4.91 4.84 31.02
N SER A 573 5.81 3.88 30.80
CA SER A 573 7.10 3.78 31.51
C SER A 573 8.05 4.93 31.16
N VAL A 574 8.00 5.47 29.94
CA VAL A 574 8.76 6.67 29.55
C VAL A 574 8.17 7.95 30.16
N ARG A 575 6.85 8.04 30.32
CA ARG A 575 6.18 9.17 31.03
C ARG A 575 6.46 9.18 32.53
N ALA A 576 6.52 8.02 33.17
CA ALA A 576 6.90 7.90 34.57
C ALA A 576 8.37 8.32 34.80
N ALA A 577 9.26 8.01 33.84
CA ALA A 577 10.66 8.42 33.88
C ALA A 577 10.86 9.91 33.60
N SER A 578 10.03 10.56 32.77
CA SER A 578 10.17 11.99 32.44
C SER A 578 9.56 12.94 33.49
N ALA A 579 8.78 12.43 34.45
CA ALA A 579 8.22 13.23 35.53
C ALA A 579 9.24 13.51 36.66
N ASP A 580 10.32 12.73 36.73
CA ASP A 580 11.32 12.79 37.82
C ASP A 580 12.64 13.51 37.45
N SER A 581 12.71 14.11 36.25
CA SER A 581 13.90 14.85 35.79
C SER A 581 13.56 16.27 35.34
N ARG A 582 13.10 17.11 36.27
CA ARG A 582 13.25 18.56 36.14
C ARG A 582 14.44 19.01 36.96
N THR A 583 15.59 19.12 36.30
CA THR A 583 16.62 20.17 36.46
C THR A 583 17.84 19.74 35.66
N GLY A 584 18.11 20.44 34.56
CA GLY A 584 19.28 20.23 33.73
C GLY A 584 19.11 21.01 32.44
N ASP A 585 19.61 22.25 32.43
CA ASP A 585 19.78 23.02 31.20
C ASP A 585 20.56 22.17 30.18
N LEU A 586 19.94 21.89 29.04
CA LEU A 586 20.65 21.40 27.87
C LEU A 586 21.46 22.57 27.30
N PRO A 587 22.77 22.43 27.06
CA PRO A 587 23.55 23.51 26.46
C PRO A 587 23.01 23.79 25.06
N ALA A 588 22.89 25.08 24.74
CA ALA A 588 22.50 25.57 23.42
C ALA A 588 23.25 24.84 22.31
N ARG A 589 22.51 24.34 21.31
CA ARG A 589 23.08 23.85 20.05
C ARG A 589 23.96 24.94 19.47
N THR A 590 25.27 24.74 19.52
CA THR A 590 26.24 25.57 18.83
C THR A 590 25.97 25.45 17.33
N GLN A 591 25.60 26.57 16.71
CA GLN A 591 25.73 26.76 15.28
C GLN A 591 27.19 26.45 14.91
N THR A 592 27.41 25.33 14.22
CA THR A 592 28.66 25.10 13.53
C THR A 592 28.72 26.05 12.34
N ALA A 593 29.79 26.84 12.31
CA ALA A 593 30.06 27.88 11.34
C ALA A 593 29.98 27.40 9.88
N ASP A 594 29.61 28.33 9.00
CA ASP A 594 29.67 28.24 7.54
C ASP A 594 30.88 27.42 7.05
N ARG A 595 30.63 26.17 6.68
CA ARG A 595 31.46 25.42 5.74
C ARG A 595 30.68 25.34 4.44
N ALA A 596 31.33 25.69 3.33
CA ALA A 596 30.77 25.53 2.00
C ALA A 596 30.23 24.09 1.86
N LYS A 597 28.97 23.96 1.44
CA LYS A 597 28.37 22.64 1.15
C LYS A 597 29.28 21.88 0.16
N PRO A 598 29.54 20.59 0.38
CA PRO A 598 30.30 19.78 -0.58
C PRO A 598 29.65 19.88 -1.96
N SER A 599 30.47 19.97 -3.01
CA SER A 599 29.94 19.94 -4.37
C SER A 599 29.43 18.54 -4.70
N ARG A 600 28.54 18.41 -5.69
CA ARG A 600 28.08 17.10 -6.19
C ARG A 600 29.27 16.21 -6.58
N ALA A 601 30.31 16.80 -7.18
CA ALA A 601 31.52 16.07 -7.55
C ALA A 601 32.29 15.53 -6.33
N ASP A 602 32.29 16.24 -5.20
CA ASP A 602 32.92 15.77 -3.96
C ASP A 602 32.17 14.58 -3.36
N ASP A 603 30.83 14.63 -3.36
CA ASP A 603 30.00 13.52 -2.90
C ASP A 603 30.12 12.30 -3.81
N LEU A 604 30.20 12.48 -5.13
CA LEU A 604 30.44 11.38 -6.08
C LEU A 604 31.83 10.75 -5.87
N ARG A 605 32.89 11.54 -5.66
CA ARG A 605 34.23 11.02 -5.32
C ARG A 605 34.23 10.26 -4.00
N LEU A 606 33.49 10.74 -3.01
CA LEU A 606 33.31 10.04 -1.74
C LEU A 606 32.58 8.70 -1.95
N ILE A 607 31.50 8.68 -2.75
CA ILE A 607 30.77 7.45 -3.08
C ILE A 607 31.71 6.42 -3.70
N VAL A 608 32.56 6.80 -4.67
CA VAL A 608 33.57 5.89 -5.25
C VAL A 608 34.44 5.25 -4.16
N ARG A 609 34.97 6.06 -3.25
CA ARG A 609 35.82 5.58 -2.13
C ARG A 609 35.06 4.71 -1.13
N CYS A 610 33.73 4.76 -1.12
CA CYS A 610 32.86 3.95 -0.27
C CYS A 610 32.33 2.68 -0.96
N ILE A 611 32.67 2.41 -2.23
CA ILE A 611 32.14 1.24 -2.94
C ILE A 611 32.86 -0.06 -2.56
N ASP A 612 32.11 -1.03 -2.05
CA ASP A 612 32.52 -2.43 -2.05
C ASP A 612 32.16 -3.00 -3.43
N LEU A 613 33.14 -3.09 -4.31
CA LEU A 613 32.97 -3.56 -5.68
C LEU A 613 32.77 -5.08 -5.67
N THR A 614 31.61 -5.54 -6.14
CA THR A 614 31.20 -6.95 -6.01
C THR A 614 30.94 -7.63 -7.34
N THR A 615 31.11 -8.94 -7.40
CA THR A 615 30.62 -9.80 -8.49
C THR A 615 29.61 -10.79 -7.93
N LEU A 616 30.06 -11.66 -7.02
CA LEU A 616 29.21 -12.61 -6.28
C LEU A 616 28.31 -13.44 -7.20
N GLU A 617 28.81 -13.80 -8.37
CA GLU A 617 28.14 -14.67 -9.33
C GLU A 617 28.72 -16.09 -9.28
N GLY A 618 27.86 -17.08 -9.52
CA GLY A 618 28.27 -18.49 -9.47
C GLY A 618 29.26 -18.90 -10.57
N ASP A 619 29.46 -18.04 -11.57
CA ASP A 619 30.35 -18.23 -12.71
C ASP A 619 31.64 -17.39 -12.63
N ASP A 620 31.95 -16.80 -11.47
CA ASP A 620 33.13 -15.96 -11.31
C ASP A 620 34.43 -16.74 -11.53
N THR A 621 35.25 -16.25 -12.47
CA THR A 621 36.53 -16.85 -12.86
C THR A 621 37.72 -16.05 -12.31
N PRO A 622 38.90 -16.67 -12.17
CA PRO A 622 40.13 -15.94 -11.82
C PRO A 622 40.42 -14.73 -12.71
N GLY A 623 40.10 -14.82 -14.01
CA GLY A 623 40.24 -13.71 -14.95
C GLY A 623 39.30 -12.54 -14.63
N ARG A 624 38.05 -12.85 -14.24
CA ARG A 624 37.09 -11.82 -13.81
C ARG A 624 37.53 -11.15 -12.52
N ILE A 625 38.07 -11.91 -11.56
CA ILE A 625 38.60 -11.34 -10.30
C ILE A 625 39.81 -10.43 -10.57
N ARG A 626 40.72 -10.79 -11.49
CA ARG A 626 41.81 -9.91 -11.91
C ARG A 626 41.30 -8.59 -12.50
N ALA A 627 40.29 -8.65 -13.36
CA ALA A 627 39.66 -7.45 -13.93
C ALA A 627 38.98 -6.60 -12.84
N LEU A 628 38.27 -7.23 -11.92
CA LEU A 628 37.59 -6.58 -10.79
C LEU A 628 38.60 -5.85 -9.87
N CYS A 629 39.70 -6.51 -9.49
CA CYS A 629 40.77 -5.91 -8.70
C CYS A 629 41.45 -4.75 -9.43
N SER A 630 41.69 -4.88 -10.75
CA SER A 630 42.23 -3.79 -11.55
C SER A 630 41.29 -2.58 -11.59
N GLN A 631 39.98 -2.81 -11.75
CA GLN A 631 38.97 -1.75 -11.74
C GLN A 631 38.84 -1.10 -10.37
N ALA A 632 38.94 -1.88 -9.29
CA ALA A 632 38.90 -1.38 -7.92
C ALA A 632 40.05 -0.42 -7.62
N LEU A 633 41.25 -0.70 -8.14
CA LEU A 633 42.44 0.15 -7.99
C LEU A 633 42.38 1.42 -8.84
N ARG A 634 41.78 1.33 -10.02
CA ARG A 634 41.67 2.43 -10.97
C ARG A 634 40.25 2.51 -11.55
N PRO A 635 39.29 3.08 -10.80
CA PRO A 635 37.89 3.14 -11.21
C PRO A 635 37.66 3.89 -12.52
N ASP A 636 38.40 4.98 -12.73
CA ASP A 636 38.48 5.68 -14.00
C ASP A 636 39.91 5.57 -14.57
N PRO A 637 40.11 4.82 -15.67
CA PRO A 637 41.39 4.80 -16.36
C PRO A 637 41.83 6.15 -16.92
N ALA A 638 40.89 7.05 -17.26
CA ALA A 638 41.18 8.35 -17.87
C ALA A 638 41.50 9.43 -16.83
N ASP A 639 40.98 9.33 -15.61
CA ASP A 639 41.21 10.30 -14.54
C ASP A 639 41.86 9.64 -13.29
N PRO A 640 43.19 9.80 -13.10
CA PRO A 640 43.89 9.24 -11.94
C PRO A 640 43.55 9.94 -10.62
N THR A 641 42.77 11.04 -10.63
CA THR A 641 42.28 11.70 -9.41
C THR A 641 41.08 10.98 -8.79
N VAL A 642 40.42 10.09 -9.54
CA VAL A 642 39.41 9.18 -9.01
C VAL A 642 40.11 8.06 -8.24
N GLY A 643 40.16 8.22 -6.92
CA GLY A 643 40.81 7.28 -6.02
C GLY A 643 40.19 5.88 -6.03
N PRO A 644 40.90 4.88 -5.47
CA PRO A 644 40.44 3.49 -5.46
C PRO A 644 39.15 3.33 -4.63
N VAL A 645 38.44 2.24 -4.92
CA VAL A 645 37.24 1.87 -4.15
C VAL A 645 37.61 1.33 -2.76
N ALA A 646 36.59 1.16 -1.93
CA ALA A 646 36.72 0.69 -0.55
C ALA A 646 37.28 -0.73 -0.42
N ALA A 647 36.63 -1.66 -1.13
CA ALA A 647 36.93 -3.09 -1.04
C ALA A 647 36.52 -3.81 -2.32
N VAL A 648 37.10 -5.00 -2.54
CA VAL A 648 36.59 -6.00 -3.48
C VAL A 648 35.91 -7.11 -2.69
N CYS A 649 34.65 -7.40 -2.99
CA CYS A 649 33.86 -8.42 -2.29
C CYS A 649 33.60 -9.64 -3.16
N VAL A 650 34.07 -10.82 -2.72
CA VAL A 650 34.05 -12.08 -3.46
C VAL A 650 33.55 -13.25 -2.60
N TYR A 651 33.31 -14.41 -3.21
CA TYR A 651 33.09 -15.65 -2.47
C TYR A 651 34.39 -16.16 -1.80
N PRO A 652 34.29 -16.98 -0.73
CA PRO A 652 35.44 -17.44 0.04
C PRO A 652 36.52 -18.13 -0.81
N SER A 653 36.11 -18.94 -1.79
CA SER A 653 37.01 -19.66 -2.70
C SER A 653 37.89 -18.75 -3.57
N LEU A 654 37.55 -17.47 -3.70
CA LEU A 654 38.26 -16.48 -4.51
C LEU A 654 38.98 -15.42 -3.65
N ALA A 655 38.84 -15.47 -2.32
CA ALA A 655 39.44 -14.50 -1.40
C ALA A 655 40.98 -14.50 -1.49
N GLY A 656 41.60 -15.68 -1.57
CA GLY A 656 43.06 -15.82 -1.73
C GLY A 656 43.61 -15.14 -2.97
N LEU A 657 42.93 -15.29 -4.11
CA LEU A 657 43.34 -14.62 -5.35
C LEU A 657 43.18 -13.09 -5.24
N ALA A 658 42.06 -12.62 -4.68
CA ALA A 658 41.86 -11.19 -4.46
C ALA A 658 42.92 -10.59 -3.51
N ALA A 659 43.26 -11.31 -2.44
CA ALA A 659 44.30 -10.93 -1.49
C ALA A 659 45.69 -10.87 -2.12
N GLU A 660 46.05 -11.83 -2.98
CA GLU A 660 47.30 -11.79 -3.74
C GLU A 660 47.36 -10.56 -4.65
N LEU A 661 46.28 -10.27 -5.38
CA LEU A 661 46.20 -9.18 -6.35
C LEU A 661 46.19 -7.78 -5.73
N LEU A 662 45.61 -7.65 -4.54
CA LEU A 662 45.46 -6.38 -3.83
C LEU A 662 46.49 -6.20 -2.71
N ALA A 663 47.46 -7.11 -2.59
CA ALA A 663 48.53 -7.02 -1.60
C ALA A 663 49.31 -5.70 -1.72
N GLY A 664 49.42 -4.99 -0.59
CA GLY A 664 50.11 -3.69 -0.52
C GLY A 664 49.33 -2.51 -1.11
N THR A 665 48.07 -2.71 -1.51
CA THR A 665 47.17 -1.66 -2.00
C THR A 665 46.22 -1.18 -0.90
N PRO A 666 45.56 -0.01 -1.04
CA PRO A 666 44.58 0.47 -0.05
C PRO A 666 43.20 -0.20 -0.16
N VAL A 667 42.96 -1.08 -1.14
CA VAL A 667 41.67 -1.74 -1.36
C VAL A 667 41.58 -2.98 -0.46
N ALA A 668 40.57 -3.04 0.40
CA ALA A 668 40.36 -4.18 1.28
C ALA A 668 39.82 -5.41 0.52
N VAL A 669 40.04 -6.60 1.07
CA VAL A 669 39.42 -7.84 0.58
C VAL A 669 38.27 -8.22 1.50
N ALA A 670 37.05 -8.12 0.98
CA ALA A 670 35.85 -8.57 1.66
C ALA A 670 35.43 -9.94 1.13
N SER A 671 34.95 -10.82 2.01
CA SER A 671 34.42 -12.13 1.62
C SER A 671 33.03 -12.35 2.20
N VAL A 672 32.09 -12.84 1.39
CA VAL A 672 30.80 -13.32 1.90
C VAL A 672 30.98 -14.71 2.50
N ALA A 673 30.93 -14.82 3.82
CA ALA A 673 31.18 -16.07 4.54
C ALA A 673 30.19 -16.23 5.70
N GLY A 674 29.88 -17.48 6.08
CA GLY A 674 28.82 -17.79 7.03
C GLY A 674 27.53 -18.20 6.33
N ALA A 675 27.63 -19.06 5.32
CA ALA A 675 26.53 -19.63 4.54
C ALA A 675 25.74 -18.62 3.70
N PHE A 676 26.42 -17.65 3.09
CA PHE A 676 25.78 -16.72 2.16
C PHE A 676 25.12 -17.45 0.97
N PRO A 677 23.93 -17.01 0.48
CA PRO A 677 23.15 -15.85 0.93
C PRO A 677 22.12 -16.17 2.02
N SER A 678 21.86 -17.44 2.34
CA SER A 678 20.75 -17.81 3.24
C SER A 678 21.09 -17.62 4.72
N GLY A 679 22.35 -17.86 5.09
CA GLY A 679 22.82 -17.92 6.48
C GLY A 679 22.37 -19.17 7.24
N LEU A 680 21.81 -20.18 6.57
CA LEU A 680 21.07 -21.29 7.21
C LEU A 680 21.85 -22.62 7.37
N SER A 681 23.15 -22.64 7.13
CA SER A 681 23.97 -23.84 7.40
C SER A 681 24.25 -24.02 8.90
N PRO A 682 24.62 -25.24 9.37
CA PRO A 682 25.06 -25.46 10.75
C PRO A 682 26.21 -24.53 11.17
N LEU A 683 26.21 -24.14 12.45
CA LEU A 683 27.16 -23.15 12.99
C LEU A 683 28.63 -23.57 12.76
N GLU A 684 28.96 -24.86 12.89
CA GLU A 684 30.32 -25.36 12.66
C GLU A 684 30.79 -25.12 11.21
N VAL A 685 29.89 -25.25 10.24
CA VAL A 685 30.20 -24.98 8.82
C VAL A 685 30.41 -23.48 8.60
N LYS A 686 29.53 -22.65 9.19
CA LYS A 686 29.63 -21.19 9.08
C LYS A 686 30.93 -20.66 9.69
N VAL A 687 31.32 -21.17 10.87
CA VAL A 687 32.57 -20.81 11.54
C VAL A 687 33.78 -21.24 10.72
N ALA A 688 33.78 -22.47 10.19
CA ALA A 688 34.87 -22.97 9.36
C ALA A 688 35.05 -22.14 8.09
N GLU A 689 33.96 -21.77 7.41
CA GLU A 689 33.98 -20.94 6.21
C GLU A 689 34.52 -19.53 6.49
N VAL A 690 34.09 -18.90 7.59
CA VAL A 690 34.62 -17.58 8.02
C VAL A 690 36.11 -17.67 8.33
N SER A 691 36.54 -18.68 9.10
CA SER A 691 37.96 -18.85 9.42
C SER A 691 38.81 -19.16 8.18
N ALA A 692 38.29 -19.92 7.22
CA ALA A 692 38.97 -20.18 5.95
C ALA A 692 39.13 -18.90 5.12
N ALA A 693 38.07 -18.11 4.98
CA ALA A 693 38.13 -16.84 4.26
C ALA A 693 39.17 -15.87 4.85
N VAL A 694 39.25 -15.78 6.19
CA VAL A 694 40.28 -14.96 6.87
C VAL A 694 41.69 -15.55 6.68
N ALA A 695 41.85 -16.87 6.75
CA ALA A 695 43.13 -17.54 6.50
C ALA A 695 43.63 -17.32 5.06
N ASP A 696 42.70 -17.22 4.11
CA ASP A 696 42.96 -16.89 2.70
C ASP A 696 43.15 -15.38 2.46
N GLY A 697 43.22 -14.56 3.52
CA GLY A 697 43.60 -13.15 3.42
C GLY A 697 42.43 -12.16 3.30
N ALA A 698 41.18 -12.57 3.53
CA ALA A 698 40.08 -11.63 3.66
C ALA A 698 40.27 -10.76 4.92
N THR A 699 40.28 -9.44 4.73
CA THR A 699 40.38 -8.44 5.81
C THR A 699 39.02 -7.99 6.33
N GLU A 700 37.94 -8.30 5.59
CA GLU A 700 36.57 -8.00 5.96
C GLU A 700 35.66 -9.22 5.69
N ILE A 701 34.67 -9.46 6.55
CA ILE A 701 33.73 -10.59 6.43
C ILE A 701 32.30 -10.07 6.39
N ASP A 702 31.56 -10.42 5.35
CA ASP A 702 30.11 -10.19 5.18
C ASP A 702 29.35 -11.48 5.55
N THR A 703 28.74 -11.54 6.72
CA THR A 703 27.91 -12.69 7.15
C THR A 703 26.44 -12.34 7.21
N VAL A 704 25.57 -13.34 7.10
CA VAL A 704 24.11 -13.17 7.14
C VAL A 704 23.59 -13.52 8.53
N LEU A 705 22.75 -12.63 9.09
CA LEU A 705 21.97 -12.89 10.31
C LEU A 705 21.17 -14.18 10.14
N ASN A 706 21.11 -15.04 11.17
CA ASN A 706 20.20 -16.18 11.15
C ASN A 706 18.76 -15.69 11.27
N ARG A 707 18.16 -15.37 10.11
CA ARG A 707 16.83 -14.75 10.03
C ARG A 707 15.75 -15.69 10.53
N ALA A 708 15.89 -16.99 10.29
CA ALA A 708 14.95 -17.98 10.80
C ALA A 708 14.94 -18.00 12.34
N ALA A 709 16.09 -17.88 13.00
CA ALA A 709 16.15 -17.74 14.44
C ALA A 709 15.57 -16.40 14.90
N PHE A 710 15.98 -15.30 14.27
CA PHE A 710 15.50 -13.95 14.58
C PHE A 710 13.97 -13.82 14.46
N LEU A 711 13.40 -14.14 13.30
CA LEU A 711 11.95 -14.04 13.04
C LEU A 711 11.11 -15.00 13.90
N SER A 712 11.71 -16.07 14.41
CA SER A 712 11.05 -16.98 15.37
C SER A 712 11.15 -16.53 16.84
N GLY A 713 11.66 -15.33 17.12
CA GLY A 713 11.87 -14.81 18.48
C GLY A 713 13.06 -15.45 19.22
N ARG A 714 13.88 -16.26 18.56
CA ARG A 714 15.06 -16.91 19.15
C ARG A 714 16.28 -16.01 19.03
N HIS A 715 16.20 -14.82 19.61
CA HIS A 715 17.23 -13.77 19.49
C HIS A 715 18.55 -14.19 20.14
N ASP A 716 18.49 -14.95 21.25
CA ASP A 716 19.68 -15.51 21.90
C ASP A 716 20.47 -16.45 20.98
N LEU A 717 19.78 -17.26 20.18
CA LEU A 717 20.41 -18.15 19.21
C LEU A 717 21.08 -17.34 18.10
N ALA A 718 20.36 -16.38 17.52
CA ALA A 718 20.91 -15.50 16.49
C ALA A 718 22.15 -14.72 16.99
N ALA A 719 22.09 -14.19 18.22
CA ALA A 719 23.19 -13.46 18.84
C ALA A 719 24.37 -14.37 19.20
N ALA A 720 24.12 -15.59 19.70
CA ALA A 720 25.17 -16.57 19.98
C ALA A 720 25.91 -16.99 18.70
N GLU A 721 25.16 -17.19 17.62
CA GLU A 721 25.72 -17.52 16.32
C GLU A 721 26.59 -16.38 15.78
N LEU A 722 26.10 -15.14 15.79
CA LEU A 722 26.89 -13.97 15.36
C LEU A 722 28.14 -13.78 16.22
N ARG A 723 28.08 -14.01 17.54
CA ARG A 723 29.26 -13.95 18.42
C ARG A 723 30.30 -15.02 18.07
N ALA A 724 29.86 -16.22 17.72
CA ALA A 724 30.76 -17.28 17.26
C ALA A 724 31.43 -16.92 15.93
N LEU A 725 30.68 -16.33 14.99
CA LEU A 725 31.23 -15.87 13.71
C LEU A 725 32.16 -14.67 13.88
N ARG A 726 31.84 -13.72 14.76
CA ARG A 726 32.74 -12.61 15.12
C ARG A 726 34.06 -13.13 15.69
N LYS A 727 34.01 -14.15 16.55
CA LYS A 727 35.21 -14.81 17.08
C LYS A 727 36.02 -15.48 15.96
N ALA A 728 35.37 -16.14 15.01
CA ALA A 728 36.00 -16.77 13.86
C ALA A 728 36.64 -15.75 12.90
N ALA A 729 36.03 -14.57 12.76
CA ALA A 729 36.54 -13.46 11.94
C ALA A 729 37.78 -12.78 12.55
N GLY A 730 38.02 -12.94 13.86
CA GLY A 730 39.18 -12.39 14.54
C GLY A 730 39.26 -10.87 14.44
N SER A 731 40.35 -10.34 13.88
CA SER A 731 40.55 -8.91 13.66
C SER A 731 39.95 -8.39 12.35
N ALA A 732 39.39 -9.27 11.50
CA ALA A 732 38.73 -8.83 10.27
C ALA A 732 37.54 -7.93 10.60
N HIS A 733 37.28 -6.95 9.74
CA HIS A 733 36.14 -6.06 9.86
C HIS A 733 34.84 -6.83 9.63
N PHE A 734 34.01 -6.93 10.65
CA PHE A 734 32.88 -7.86 10.68
C PHE A 734 31.57 -7.15 10.31
N LYS A 735 31.04 -7.48 9.13
CA LYS A 735 29.85 -6.90 8.54
C LYS A 735 28.68 -7.88 8.63
N VAL A 736 27.56 -7.45 9.21
CA VAL A 736 26.37 -8.31 9.38
C VAL A 736 25.25 -7.88 8.44
N ILE A 737 24.86 -8.76 7.53
CA ILE A 737 23.72 -8.61 6.61
C ILE A 737 22.43 -8.95 7.34
N LEU A 738 21.54 -7.97 7.44
CA LEU A 738 20.24 -8.12 8.12
C LEU A 738 19.17 -8.70 7.20
N GLU A 739 19.29 -8.49 5.89
CA GLU A 739 18.25 -8.72 4.88
C GLU A 739 16.94 -8.00 5.24
N VAL A 740 17.04 -6.67 5.30
CA VAL A 740 16.00 -5.76 5.83
C VAL A 740 14.65 -5.91 5.14
N CYS A 741 14.60 -6.36 3.89
CA CYS A 741 13.36 -6.59 3.16
C CYS A 741 12.54 -7.78 3.69
N GLU A 742 13.19 -8.75 4.35
CA GLU A 742 12.54 -9.94 4.91
C GLU A 742 12.16 -9.77 6.39
N LEU A 743 12.61 -8.69 7.05
CA LEU A 743 12.34 -8.44 8.46
C LEU A 743 10.93 -7.88 8.74
N GLY A 744 10.21 -7.47 7.70
CA GLY A 744 8.78 -7.15 7.75
C GLY A 744 8.39 -5.83 8.44
N SER A 745 9.29 -5.19 9.20
CA SER A 745 9.04 -3.88 9.84
C SER A 745 10.31 -3.11 10.18
N ALA A 746 10.22 -1.78 10.31
CA ALA A 746 11.33 -0.94 10.76
C ALA A 746 11.77 -1.29 12.20
N ALA A 747 10.85 -1.68 13.08
CA ALA A 747 11.17 -2.12 14.44
C ALA A 747 12.05 -3.38 14.42
N ALA A 748 11.73 -4.36 13.56
CA ALA A 748 12.55 -5.54 13.38
C ALA A 748 13.93 -5.21 12.78
N VAL A 749 14.02 -4.21 11.88
CA VAL A 749 15.30 -3.69 11.38
C VAL A 749 16.14 -3.07 12.51
N VAL A 750 15.54 -2.25 13.37
CA VAL A 750 16.21 -1.65 14.54
C VAL A 750 16.67 -2.74 15.51
N GLU A 751 15.83 -3.71 15.81
CA GLU A 751 16.16 -4.81 16.72
C GLU A 751 17.26 -5.71 16.15
N ALA A 752 17.18 -6.07 14.87
CA ALA A 752 18.23 -6.82 14.19
C ALA A 752 19.55 -6.02 14.16
N THR A 753 19.47 -4.70 13.99
CA THR A 753 20.63 -3.79 14.04
C THR A 753 21.27 -3.80 15.43
N ARG A 754 20.48 -3.61 16.49
CA ARG A 754 20.97 -3.67 17.88
C ARG A 754 21.58 -5.04 18.20
N LEU A 755 20.91 -6.13 17.83
CA LEU A 755 21.40 -7.48 18.02
C LEU A 755 22.75 -7.70 17.32
N ALA A 756 22.89 -7.23 16.08
CA ALA A 756 24.14 -7.31 15.33
C ALA A 756 25.26 -6.49 16.01
N ILE A 757 24.96 -5.27 16.45
CA ILE A 757 25.89 -4.40 17.18
C ILE A 757 26.37 -5.07 18.47
N ASP A 758 25.44 -5.60 19.27
CA ASP A 758 25.71 -6.29 20.54
C ASP A 758 26.50 -7.59 20.34
N ALA A 759 26.35 -8.22 19.18
CA ALA A 759 27.13 -9.38 18.77
C ALA A 759 28.52 -9.04 18.22
N GLY A 760 28.85 -7.75 18.09
CA GLY A 760 30.17 -7.26 17.69
C GLY A 760 30.30 -6.85 16.23
N ALA A 761 29.20 -6.53 15.53
CA ALA A 761 29.25 -5.99 14.17
C ALA A 761 30.02 -4.66 14.13
N ASP A 762 31.05 -4.58 13.27
CA ASP A 762 31.72 -3.33 12.94
C ASP A 762 30.89 -2.49 11.97
N MET A 763 30.03 -3.15 11.20
CA MET A 763 29.11 -2.52 10.27
C MET A 763 27.89 -3.40 10.03
N VAL A 764 26.73 -2.77 9.91
CA VAL A 764 25.48 -3.44 9.54
C VAL A 764 25.18 -3.22 8.07
N LYS A 765 24.71 -4.27 7.39
CA LYS A 765 24.49 -4.30 5.94
C LYS A 765 23.01 -4.59 5.65
N THR A 766 22.42 -3.82 4.73
CA THR A 766 20.99 -3.91 4.42
C THR A 766 20.58 -5.27 3.85
N SER A 767 21.21 -5.72 2.76
CA SER A 767 20.75 -6.88 1.98
C SER A 767 21.90 -7.71 1.41
N THR A 768 21.64 -8.98 1.11
CA THR A 768 22.55 -9.85 0.34
C THR A 768 22.65 -9.45 -1.13
N GLY A 769 21.66 -8.74 -1.67
CA GLY A 769 21.53 -8.44 -3.10
C GLY A 769 21.04 -9.63 -3.95
N LYS A 770 20.69 -10.76 -3.32
CA LYS A 770 20.12 -11.95 -3.99
C LYS A 770 18.63 -12.17 -3.67
N GLY A 771 18.04 -11.37 -2.78
CA GLY A 771 16.60 -11.36 -2.47
C GLY A 771 15.75 -10.58 -3.48
N ALA A 772 14.42 -10.68 -3.35
CA ALA A 772 13.45 -10.03 -4.25
C ALA A 772 13.41 -8.51 -4.15
N ALA A 773 13.86 -7.95 -3.02
CA ALA A 773 13.99 -6.51 -2.76
C ALA A 773 15.30 -6.23 -2.01
N GLY A 774 15.82 -5.00 -2.12
CA GLY A 774 17.13 -4.60 -1.58
C GLY A 774 17.05 -3.60 -0.44
N ALA A 775 17.97 -2.63 -0.43
CA ALA A 775 17.93 -1.47 0.44
C ALA A 775 16.68 -0.61 0.15
N SER A 776 16.16 0.03 1.21
CA SER A 776 15.16 1.09 1.10
C SER A 776 15.58 2.27 1.98
N PRO A 777 15.22 3.53 1.62
CA PRO A 777 15.52 4.71 2.43
C PRO A 777 15.08 4.55 3.89
N ALA A 778 13.88 4.02 4.12
CA ALA A 778 13.33 3.79 5.45
C ALA A 778 14.14 2.78 6.27
N ALA A 779 14.60 1.68 5.65
CA ALA A 779 15.41 0.69 6.34
C ALA A 779 16.82 1.23 6.68
N VAL A 780 17.42 2.01 5.77
CA VAL A 780 18.73 2.65 6.02
C VAL A 780 18.62 3.70 7.13
N ALA A 781 17.54 4.51 7.15
CA ALA A 781 17.27 5.45 8.22
C ALA A 781 17.10 4.74 9.58
N ALA A 782 16.31 3.66 9.63
CA ALA A 782 16.13 2.86 10.84
C ALA A 782 17.44 2.24 11.36
N MET A 783 18.29 1.74 10.46
CA MET A 783 19.64 1.28 10.81
C MET A 783 20.50 2.43 11.36
N ALA A 784 20.45 3.60 10.72
CA ALA A 784 21.19 4.79 11.13
C ALA A 784 20.76 5.31 12.50
N GLU A 785 19.47 5.33 12.80
CA GLU A 785 18.94 5.71 14.11
C GLU A 785 19.41 4.74 15.20
N ALA A 786 19.35 3.42 14.95
CA ALA A 786 19.83 2.41 15.89
C ALA A 786 21.35 2.54 16.17
N VAL A 787 22.14 2.88 15.14
CA VAL A 787 23.57 3.18 15.29
C VAL A 787 23.78 4.48 16.07
N ALA A 788 22.99 5.52 15.80
CA ALA A 788 23.07 6.81 16.50
C ALA A 788 22.78 6.65 17.99
N GLU A 789 21.73 5.89 18.33
CA GLU A 789 21.37 5.55 19.71
C GLU A 789 22.49 4.78 20.42
N HIS A 790 23.07 3.78 19.75
CA HIS A 790 24.21 3.04 20.31
C HIS A 790 25.38 3.97 20.64
N CYS A 791 25.71 4.89 19.73
CA CYS A 791 26.79 5.85 19.93
C CYS A 791 26.45 6.86 21.05
N ALA A 792 25.20 7.34 21.11
CA ALA A 792 24.73 8.23 22.16
C ALA A 792 24.78 7.58 23.56
N ALA A 793 24.62 6.26 23.63
CA ALA A 793 24.79 5.47 24.86
C ALA A 793 26.26 5.21 25.23
N GLY A 794 27.23 5.82 24.55
CA GLY A 794 28.66 5.62 24.76
C GLY A 794 29.23 4.39 24.04
N GLY A 795 28.45 3.78 23.14
CA GLY A 795 28.89 2.71 22.27
C GLY A 795 29.94 3.15 21.25
N ARG A 796 30.66 2.18 20.70
CA ARG A 796 31.66 2.44 19.66
C ARG A 796 30.97 2.81 18.34
N PRO A 797 31.60 3.59 17.45
CA PRO A 797 31.07 3.80 16.12
C PRO A 797 30.89 2.48 15.36
N VAL A 798 29.70 2.30 14.78
CA VAL A 798 29.36 1.17 13.89
C VAL A 798 28.99 1.73 12.52
N GLY A 799 29.51 1.13 11.46
CA GLY A 799 29.25 1.57 10.09
C GLY A 799 27.94 1.05 9.50
N ILE A 800 27.55 1.60 8.35
CA ILE A 800 26.42 1.15 7.53
C ILE A 800 26.92 0.81 6.13
N LYS A 801 26.53 -0.37 5.65
CA LYS A 801 26.72 -0.78 4.26
C LYS A 801 25.38 -0.90 3.57
N VAL A 802 25.14 -0.02 2.60
CA VAL A 802 23.92 -0.05 1.79
C VAL A 802 24.16 -0.93 0.57
N ALA A 803 23.44 -2.04 0.50
CA ALA A 803 23.54 -3.04 -0.56
C ALA A 803 22.15 -3.56 -0.98
N GLY A 804 22.07 -4.07 -2.21
CA GLY A 804 20.82 -4.54 -2.83
C GLY A 804 20.05 -3.38 -3.46
N GLY A 805 19.94 -3.38 -4.79
CA GLY A 805 19.14 -2.40 -5.53
C GLY A 805 19.77 -1.02 -5.76
N VAL A 806 20.93 -0.70 -5.17
CA VAL A 806 21.67 0.56 -5.41
C VAL A 806 22.41 0.47 -6.75
N ARG A 807 21.91 1.13 -7.79
CA ARG A 807 22.45 0.97 -9.16
C ARG A 807 22.94 2.27 -9.79
N THR A 808 22.46 3.41 -9.31
CA THR A 808 22.76 4.73 -9.86
C THR A 808 23.43 5.64 -8.84
N ALA A 809 24.16 6.65 -9.31
CA ALA A 809 24.73 7.69 -8.46
C ALA A 809 23.64 8.45 -7.69
N ALA A 810 22.45 8.64 -8.28
CA ALA A 810 21.30 9.21 -7.58
C ALA A 810 20.88 8.36 -6.37
N ASP A 811 20.80 7.04 -6.52
CA ASP A 811 20.48 6.14 -5.40
C ASP A 811 21.54 6.26 -4.30
N ALA A 812 22.82 6.26 -4.67
CA ALA A 812 23.92 6.36 -3.71
C ALA A 812 23.96 7.71 -3.00
N LEU A 813 23.65 8.81 -3.70
CA LEU A 813 23.54 10.16 -3.12
C LEU A 813 22.38 10.24 -2.12
N GLU A 814 21.23 9.67 -2.42
CA GLU A 814 20.08 9.61 -1.50
C GLU A 814 20.46 8.92 -0.18
N TYR A 815 21.11 7.76 -0.26
CA TYR A 815 21.56 7.05 0.94
C TYR A 815 22.70 7.74 1.69
N LEU A 816 23.60 8.42 0.96
CA LEU A 816 24.64 9.25 1.56
C LEU A 816 24.01 10.40 2.36
N GLU A 817 22.99 11.07 1.82
CA GLU A 817 22.24 12.12 2.51
C GLU A 817 21.52 11.58 3.76
N ILE A 818 20.87 10.41 3.68
CA ILE A 818 20.24 9.79 4.87
C ILE A 818 21.26 9.57 5.99
N VAL A 819 22.44 9.02 5.65
CA VAL A 819 23.50 8.77 6.65
C VAL A 819 24.07 10.10 7.16
N ARG A 820 24.25 11.09 6.29
CA ARG A 820 24.68 12.45 6.66
C ARG A 820 23.72 13.08 7.66
N ASP A 821 22.42 12.98 7.41
CA ASP A 821 21.39 13.64 8.21
C ASP A 821 21.25 12.98 9.60
N VAL A 822 21.36 11.65 9.67
CA VAL A 822 21.15 10.91 10.92
C VAL A 822 22.43 10.78 11.75
N LEU A 823 23.57 10.52 11.11
CA LEU A 823 24.84 10.19 11.78
C LEU A 823 25.91 11.29 11.63
N GLY A 824 25.69 12.27 10.77
CA GLY A 824 26.60 13.40 10.52
C GLY A 824 27.76 13.06 9.59
N ASP A 825 28.48 14.10 9.17
CA ASP A 825 29.62 13.99 8.25
C ASP A 825 30.76 13.08 8.77
N GLY A 826 30.83 12.84 10.09
CA GLY A 826 31.79 11.92 10.71
C GLY A 826 31.58 10.45 10.33
N TRP A 827 30.42 10.10 9.76
CA TRP A 827 30.14 8.77 9.21
C TRP A 827 30.39 8.66 7.70
N LEU A 828 30.62 9.78 7.02
CA LEU A 828 30.86 9.86 5.58
C LEU A 828 32.33 9.55 5.24
N VAL A 829 32.79 8.40 5.71
CA VAL A 829 34.14 7.88 5.48
C VAL A 829 34.06 6.39 5.13
N PRO A 830 35.01 5.85 4.34
CA PRO A 830 34.95 4.47 3.87
C PRO A 830 34.84 3.44 5.02
N GLU A 831 35.39 3.73 6.20
CA GLU A 831 35.33 2.85 7.37
C GLU A 831 33.94 2.75 7.98
N ARG A 832 33.03 3.69 7.69
CA ARG A 832 31.71 3.81 8.35
C ARG A 832 30.54 3.90 7.38
N LEU A 833 30.76 4.21 6.12
CA LEU A 833 29.77 4.15 5.05
C LEU A 833 30.32 3.33 3.89
N ARG A 834 29.58 2.31 3.47
CA ARG A 834 29.90 1.51 2.28
C ARG A 834 28.68 1.35 1.37
N PHE A 835 28.92 1.19 0.08
CA PHE A 835 27.92 0.83 -0.93
C PHE A 835 28.30 -0.51 -1.57
N GLY A 836 27.46 -1.53 -1.43
CA GLY A 836 27.67 -2.82 -2.09
C GLY A 836 27.03 -2.84 -3.47
N ALA A 837 27.83 -2.93 -4.53
CA ALA A 837 27.30 -2.89 -5.89
C ALA A 837 28.20 -3.55 -6.95
N SER A 838 27.55 -4.25 -7.89
CA SER A 838 28.19 -4.83 -9.07
C SER A 838 28.19 -3.89 -10.29
N SER A 839 27.28 -2.92 -10.35
CA SER A 839 27.13 -1.99 -11.50
C SER A 839 27.21 -0.51 -11.16
N LEU A 840 27.21 -0.13 -9.88
CA LEU A 840 27.15 1.29 -9.44
C LEU A 840 28.40 2.07 -9.84
N LEU A 841 29.58 1.45 -9.75
CA LEU A 841 30.86 2.14 -9.97
C LEU A 841 30.92 2.83 -11.34
N GLY A 842 30.54 2.12 -12.40
CA GLY A 842 30.53 2.68 -13.74
C GLY A 842 29.56 3.85 -13.90
N ASN A 843 28.41 3.80 -13.22
CA ASN A 843 27.43 4.88 -13.24
C ASN A 843 27.93 6.13 -12.51
N VAL A 844 28.50 5.96 -11.31
CA VAL A 844 29.07 7.07 -10.52
C VAL A 844 30.25 7.71 -11.25
N VAL A 845 31.14 6.92 -11.83
CA VAL A 845 32.27 7.45 -12.62
C VAL A 845 31.77 8.21 -13.84
N ALA A 846 30.81 7.67 -14.58
CA ALA A 846 30.24 8.37 -15.74
C ALA A 846 29.61 9.72 -15.38
N GLU A 847 28.94 9.80 -14.23
CA GLU A 847 28.36 11.05 -13.75
C GLU A 847 29.41 12.02 -13.21
N LEU A 848 30.47 11.52 -12.59
CA LEU A 848 31.59 12.32 -12.14
C LEU A 848 32.34 12.98 -13.30
N VAL A 849 32.45 12.30 -14.45
CA VAL A 849 33.02 12.85 -15.69
C VAL A 849 32.12 13.94 -16.30
N ALA A 850 30.81 13.90 -16.03
CA ALA A 850 29.86 14.89 -16.54
C ALA A 850 29.76 16.16 -15.67
N CYS A 851 30.28 16.11 -14.44
CA CYS A 851 30.40 17.23 -13.50
C CYS A 851 31.70 18.01 -13.75
#